data_AF-A0A2F0APH1-F1
#
_entry.id   AF-A0A2F0APH1-F1
#
_cell.length_a   1.000
_cell.length_b   1.000
_cell.length_c   1.000
_cell.angle_alpha   90.00
_cell.angle_beta   90.00
_cell.angle_gamma   90.00
#
_symmetry.space_group_name_H-M   'P 1'
#
loop_
_entity.id
_entity.type
_entity.pdbx_description
1 polymer ?
#
loop_
_entity_poly.entity_id
_entity_poly.type
_entity_poly.pdbx_seq_one_letter_code
_entity_poly.pdbx_strand_id
1 'polypeptide(L)'
;MGRDEMSQSLRAGLCLVMALSFAACGNSTSESTSLSQIDEQDSSFRMMTAPDAAPIDEPQTRCIDRDGDGYGQFCDRGSDCDDGRSASHPGATEQCGDGADNDCDDQVDEGCGCNDGESVPCYPGPQETIGTGRCRQGFQICRGGQLGACEESRLPIDELCNGTDDDCDGQTDEGVVNACGACGDLPSEVCDLTDNDCDGQIDEGVLNACGQCGLEPEEYCDSIDNDCDGDIDESCLCLDSVSESCYTGSPGTKGVGICRVGYWLCIDGQRNRCMNQITEQNEQCNGIDDDCDGLTDEALTNQCGECGAAPAESCAGPNGDFGNGLDDDCDGIIDEGCNCSGRSRQPCYSGLPKTLGKGLCMGGFSRCVEGQVMACDNEVLPTEEVCGDGGDNDCDGQTDEGCPDTLCTPSAEVCDAIDNDCDGNADEGVRGPCGCRAEDNVEICGNGFDDDCDGRVEEVCGCVKGPPQPCYGGPPETVGVGECRMGTFQCIPGNMLQQGDLSGCRDWVGPQYEICNGRDDDCDGRTDENPSDGNACGTCGRPPVELCDGQDNDCDGLTDEGVSNACGQCGALPQEVCDTQDNDCDGLIDEGTVNYCGTCGQSCFTQVFDDQEDWELGSIVNLIAPDGAPNALTLGSTEVRGDSYLWAAAFTNREVVKIDTRTCEIADVHPSFGFSPSRTAVAVNGSVWIGNRGMHGGNAADYSHGNAVHLDVDGSLICRARITSGAASGGVAVRAAAIDQEGNAWLGSWSRRKIYRVSGVEVEPGDAVDGIPDCRILQEVDLPSPAYGAAIDSKGFLWTATSPTKIDTRDGEIVGRVPGQALAVGGPNDGEYISARFYGIAIDRNDNVWYAVTSPAGYLVRVDGESHEMHAFFHGGGTTRGVAVDLEGNIWGGGGSLYKMSPDGEHLLTVPSASAVGVAVDGENGIWAVGGSSAKRFNARTGLLECSVSRLPSLYTYSDMTGMQLLNITMRSGRWSVKVNGGSDDVLWDRVDWAGAFPDDAFVDARVRTAASRAGLSAATWSARAFETPMRIPGPNLESGYTPYNRWIEIEVRLTRQQDEVQPRLEQVRVHWQRP
;
A
#
# COMPACT_ATOMS: atom_id res chain seq x y z
N MET A 1 40.83 -53.49 -28.54
CA MET A 1 40.79 -54.16 -27.23
C MET A 1 39.63 -53.52 -26.47
N GLY A 2 38.67 -54.22 -25.88
CA GLY A 2 38.34 -55.63 -26.09
C GLY A 2 37.41 -56.21 -25.02
N ARG A 3 36.33 -56.87 -25.48
CA ARG A 3 35.56 -57.95 -24.83
C ARG A 3 34.53 -57.55 -23.75
N ASP A 4 33.25 -57.92 -23.92
CA ASP A 4 32.60 -59.26 -23.80
C ASP A 4 32.39 -59.62 -22.31
N GLU A 5 31.27 -60.18 -21.80
CA GLU A 5 30.00 -60.63 -22.41
C GLU A 5 28.97 -61.00 -21.30
N MET A 6 27.66 -61.02 -21.63
CA MET A 6 26.60 -61.92 -21.08
C MET A 6 26.26 -61.92 -19.56
N SER A 7 25.17 -62.57 -19.07
CA SER A 7 23.77 -62.78 -19.53
C SER A 7 22.98 -63.60 -18.47
N GLN A 8 21.67 -63.80 -18.66
CA GLN A 8 20.79 -64.81 -18.01
C GLN A 8 20.52 -64.61 -16.49
N SER A 9 19.33 -64.18 -16.05
CA SER A 9 17.98 -64.82 -16.07
C SER A 9 17.75 -65.91 -15.01
N LEU A 10 16.64 -65.82 -14.26
CA LEU A 10 15.81 -66.98 -13.85
C LEU A 10 14.43 -66.61 -13.23
N ARG A 11 13.36 -67.11 -13.87
CA ARG A 11 12.09 -67.66 -13.30
C ARG A 11 11.27 -66.95 -12.18
N ALA A 12 9.98 -66.80 -12.52
CA ALA A 12 8.78 -67.10 -11.71
C ALA A 12 8.46 -66.20 -10.48
N GLY A 13 7.20 -66.10 -10.02
CA GLY A 13 5.94 -66.58 -10.61
C GLY A 13 4.96 -67.21 -9.60
N LEU A 14 3.67 -67.22 -9.97
CA LEU A 14 2.48 -67.79 -9.30
C LEU A 14 1.86 -67.03 -8.09
N CYS A 15 0.78 -66.30 -8.41
CA CYS A 15 -0.62 -66.70 -8.15
C CYS A 15 -1.23 -66.77 -6.71
N LEU A 16 -2.43 -66.19 -6.65
CA LEU A 16 -3.67 -66.74 -6.04
C LEU A 16 -3.91 -66.49 -4.54
N VAL A 17 -5.05 -65.83 -4.20
CA VAL A 17 -6.26 -66.48 -3.62
C VAL A 17 -7.36 -65.46 -3.24
N MET A 18 -8.49 -65.52 -3.98
CA MET A 18 -9.91 -65.28 -3.59
C MET A 18 -10.33 -63.92 -2.92
N ALA A 19 -11.60 -63.47 -2.98
CA ALA A 19 -12.85 -64.18 -3.32
C ALA A 19 -13.96 -63.27 -3.94
N LEU A 20 -14.80 -63.88 -4.80
CA LEU A 20 -16.24 -63.60 -5.04
C LEU A 20 -16.66 -62.15 -5.45
N SER A 21 -17.18 -61.83 -6.65
CA SER A 21 -18.04 -62.52 -7.64
C SER A 21 -19.53 -62.66 -7.31
N PHE A 22 -20.37 -61.93 -8.06
CA PHE A 22 -21.66 -62.36 -8.65
C PHE A 22 -21.95 -61.40 -9.83
N ALA A 23 -21.65 -61.78 -11.08
CA ALA A 23 -22.53 -62.46 -12.06
C ALA A 23 -23.26 -61.45 -13.01
N ALA A 24 -23.48 -61.70 -14.30
CA ALA A 24 -23.34 -62.92 -15.11
C ALA A 24 -22.93 -62.63 -16.59
N CYS A 25 -22.92 -63.68 -17.44
CA CYS A 25 -22.76 -63.64 -18.90
C CYS A 25 -23.84 -62.78 -19.61
N GLY A 26 -23.72 -62.35 -20.87
CA GLY A 26 -22.67 -62.57 -21.89
C GLY A 26 -23.24 -62.94 -23.27
N ASN A 27 -22.46 -62.73 -24.34
CA ASN A 27 -22.74 -63.05 -25.77
C ASN A 27 -23.86 -62.29 -26.52
N SER A 28 -23.42 -61.46 -27.47
CA SER A 28 -23.74 -61.52 -28.91
C SER A 28 -25.13 -61.95 -29.44
N THR A 29 -25.61 -61.15 -30.41
CA THR A 29 -26.38 -61.50 -31.62
C THR A 29 -27.85 -61.96 -31.54
N SER A 30 -28.64 -61.30 -32.41
CA SER A 30 -29.72 -61.80 -33.29
C SER A 30 -31.10 -62.19 -32.74
N GLU A 31 -32.12 -61.61 -33.38
CA GLU A 31 -33.53 -62.06 -33.52
C GLU A 31 -34.38 -62.08 -32.22
N SER A 32 -35.61 -61.52 -32.17
CA SER A 32 -36.69 -61.71 -33.16
C SER A 32 -37.93 -60.81 -32.92
N THR A 33 -38.75 -60.68 -33.97
CA THR A 33 -40.23 -60.44 -33.96
C THR A 33 -40.85 -59.16 -33.35
N SER A 34 -41.15 -58.22 -34.24
CA SER A 34 -42.48 -57.60 -34.46
C SER A 34 -43.24 -56.89 -33.32
N LEU A 35 -43.48 -55.58 -33.50
CA LEU A 35 -44.83 -55.06 -33.78
C LEU A 35 -44.80 -53.66 -34.44
N SER A 36 -45.80 -53.37 -35.27
CA SER A 36 -46.12 -52.05 -35.85
C SER A 36 -46.84 -51.18 -34.82
N GLN A 37 -46.65 -49.86 -34.74
CA GLN A 37 -47.31 -48.79 -35.54
C GLN A 37 -46.96 -47.42 -34.90
N ILE A 38 -47.00 -46.21 -35.49
CA ILE A 38 -46.79 -45.55 -36.82
C ILE A 38 -46.74 -44.01 -36.51
N ASP A 39 -46.31 -43.03 -37.32
CA ASP A 39 -45.83 -42.90 -38.72
C ASP A 39 -44.48 -42.10 -38.69
N GLU A 40 -43.44 -42.40 -39.50
CA GLU A 40 -43.02 -41.77 -40.79
C GLU A 40 -42.59 -40.27 -40.77
N GLN A 41 -41.41 -39.88 -41.31
CA GLN A 41 -40.20 -40.65 -41.68
C GLN A 41 -38.95 -39.74 -41.85
N ASP A 42 -37.77 -40.32 -41.64
CA ASP A 42 -36.44 -39.81 -42.02
C ASP A 42 -35.77 -40.83 -42.96
N SER A 43 -34.79 -40.43 -43.79
CA SER A 43 -33.59 -41.23 -44.10
C SER A 43 -32.69 -40.63 -45.19
N SER A 44 -31.40 -40.93 -45.07
CA SER A 44 -30.42 -40.88 -46.16
C SER A 44 -30.13 -42.30 -46.71
N PHE A 45 -29.31 -42.36 -47.78
CA PHE A 45 -28.27 -43.40 -48.06
C PHE A 45 -28.34 -44.23 -49.37
N ARG A 46 -27.38 -43.94 -50.27
CA ARG A 46 -26.65 -44.77 -51.26
C ARG A 46 -27.34 -45.72 -52.30
N MET A 47 -26.82 -45.56 -53.53
CA MET A 47 -26.20 -46.57 -54.43
C MET A 47 -26.90 -47.12 -55.70
N MET A 48 -26.10 -47.14 -56.77
CA MET A 48 -26.07 -48.02 -57.97
C MET A 48 -27.00 -47.77 -59.19
N THR A 49 -26.31 -47.36 -60.27
CA THR A 49 -26.46 -47.75 -61.70
C THR A 49 -27.61 -47.20 -62.56
N ALA A 50 -27.21 -46.74 -63.75
CA ALA A 50 -28.03 -46.22 -64.86
C ALA A 50 -28.65 -47.36 -65.73
N PRO A 51 -29.54 -47.11 -66.72
CA PRO A 51 -29.22 -46.30 -67.92
C PRO A 51 -30.35 -45.48 -68.58
N ASP A 52 -29.93 -44.74 -69.63
CA ASP A 52 -30.65 -44.31 -70.85
C ASP A 52 -31.54 -43.04 -70.93
N ALA A 53 -31.23 -42.27 -72.00
CA ALA A 53 -32.10 -41.46 -72.89
C ALA A 53 -32.68 -40.08 -72.50
N ALA A 54 -31.97 -39.04 -72.96
CA ALA A 54 -32.43 -37.96 -73.89
C ALA A 54 -33.56 -36.95 -73.52
N PRO A 55 -33.60 -35.73 -74.15
CA PRO A 55 -34.28 -34.55 -73.57
C PRO A 55 -35.59 -34.08 -74.27
N ILE A 56 -36.38 -33.28 -73.52
CA ILE A 56 -37.44 -32.30 -73.89
C ILE A 56 -37.86 -31.56 -72.59
N ASP A 57 -38.47 -30.36 -72.52
CA ASP A 57 -38.58 -29.15 -73.37
C ASP A 57 -39.15 -28.01 -72.45
N GLU A 58 -39.17 -26.73 -72.86
CA GLU A 58 -39.56 -25.57 -72.01
C GLU A 58 -41.02 -25.58 -71.46
N PRO A 59 -41.30 -24.78 -70.41
CA PRO A 59 -42.04 -23.53 -70.68
C PRO A 59 -41.65 -22.30 -69.81
N GLN A 60 -41.14 -21.24 -70.46
CA GLN A 60 -41.49 -19.81 -70.24
C GLN A 60 -41.97 -19.41 -68.82
N THR A 61 -41.08 -18.88 -67.97
CA THR A 61 -41.46 -18.21 -66.72
C THR A 61 -42.21 -16.89 -66.98
N ARG A 62 -43.02 -16.50 -66.01
CA ARG A 62 -43.66 -15.17 -65.93
C ARG A 62 -43.16 -14.49 -64.66
N CYS A 63 -43.14 -13.16 -64.67
CA CYS A 63 -43.07 -12.36 -63.45
C CYS A 63 -44.09 -12.88 -62.42
N ILE A 64 -43.58 -13.20 -61.23
CA ILE A 64 -44.32 -13.50 -60.01
C ILE A 64 -44.05 -12.31 -59.09
N ASP A 65 -45.04 -11.43 -59.06
CA ASP A 65 -45.17 -10.21 -58.26
C ASP A 65 -46.48 -10.42 -57.48
N ARG A 66 -46.39 -10.57 -56.16
CA ARG A 66 -47.46 -11.15 -55.34
C ARG A 66 -48.23 -10.15 -54.48
N ASP A 67 -47.68 -8.96 -54.24
CA ASP A 67 -48.41 -7.83 -53.64
C ASP A 67 -48.74 -6.70 -54.63
N GLY A 68 -47.99 -6.57 -55.73
CA GLY A 68 -48.33 -5.74 -56.89
C GLY A 68 -47.47 -4.48 -57.10
N ASP A 69 -46.27 -4.39 -56.52
CA ASP A 69 -45.42 -3.19 -56.64
C ASP A 69 -44.60 -3.13 -57.96
N GLY A 70 -44.30 -4.30 -58.56
CA GLY A 70 -43.55 -4.48 -59.81
C GLY A 70 -42.14 -5.10 -59.69
N TYR A 71 -41.66 -5.44 -58.50
CA TYR A 71 -40.51 -6.31 -58.26
C TYR A 71 -40.97 -7.78 -58.10
N GLY A 72 -40.05 -8.72 -57.91
CA GLY A 72 -40.37 -10.14 -57.68
C GLY A 72 -39.74 -11.12 -58.67
N GLN A 73 -40.08 -12.41 -58.55
CA GLN A 73 -39.37 -13.46 -59.29
C GLN A 73 -39.66 -13.39 -60.79
N PHE A 74 -38.61 -13.17 -61.60
CA PHE A 74 -38.68 -12.98 -63.07
C PHE A 74 -39.42 -11.70 -63.49
N CYS A 75 -39.40 -10.64 -62.68
CA CYS A 75 -39.98 -9.34 -62.98
C CYS A 75 -38.95 -8.34 -63.54
N ASP A 76 -39.38 -7.44 -64.42
CA ASP A 76 -38.48 -6.56 -65.22
C ASP A 76 -37.68 -5.53 -64.39
N ARG A 77 -38.02 -5.33 -63.11
CA ARG A 77 -37.32 -4.39 -62.21
C ARG A 77 -36.21 -5.01 -61.36
N GLY A 78 -36.25 -6.32 -61.14
CA GLY A 78 -35.37 -7.03 -60.20
C GLY A 78 -36.14 -8.05 -59.37
N SER A 79 -35.37 -8.88 -58.65
CA SER A 79 -35.89 -9.74 -57.58
C SER A 79 -36.30 -8.91 -56.37
N ASP A 80 -37.04 -9.54 -55.46
CA ASP A 80 -37.52 -8.97 -54.20
C ASP A 80 -37.08 -9.92 -53.05
N CYS A 81 -36.77 -9.35 -51.88
CA CYS A 81 -36.39 -10.06 -50.67
C CYS A 81 -37.60 -10.55 -49.84
N ASP A 82 -38.78 -9.91 -49.90
CA ASP A 82 -40.05 -10.44 -49.37
C ASP A 82 -41.25 -10.11 -50.28
N ASP A 83 -41.48 -10.97 -51.31
CA ASP A 83 -42.63 -11.04 -52.25
C ASP A 83 -44.00 -11.32 -51.54
N GLY A 84 -44.23 -10.63 -50.43
CA GLY A 84 -45.46 -10.49 -49.69
C GLY A 84 -45.61 -9.12 -49.03
N ARG A 85 -44.63 -8.21 -49.20
CA ARG A 85 -44.59 -6.84 -48.64
C ARG A 85 -44.19 -5.82 -49.72
N SER A 86 -45.14 -5.02 -50.18
CA SER A 86 -44.96 -3.88 -51.12
C SER A 86 -44.22 -2.66 -50.49
N ALA A 87 -43.20 -2.92 -49.70
CA ALA A 87 -42.37 -1.99 -48.92
C ALA A 87 -40.97 -2.58 -48.65
N SER A 88 -40.77 -3.90 -48.83
CA SER A 88 -39.47 -4.50 -49.07
C SER A 88 -39.27 -4.55 -50.59
N HIS A 89 -38.28 -3.84 -51.14
CA HIS A 89 -37.89 -3.93 -52.55
C HIS A 89 -36.54 -3.21 -52.78
N PRO A 90 -35.74 -3.61 -53.79
CA PRO A 90 -34.48 -2.92 -54.16
C PRO A 90 -34.58 -1.39 -54.21
N GLY A 91 -33.95 -0.71 -53.25
CA GLY A 91 -33.95 0.75 -53.08
C GLY A 91 -35.26 1.33 -52.51
N ALA A 92 -35.81 0.69 -51.47
CA ALA A 92 -36.90 1.23 -50.65
C ALA A 92 -36.39 2.29 -49.64
N THR A 93 -36.77 2.18 -48.37
CA THR A 93 -36.24 2.98 -47.26
C THR A 93 -36.52 2.23 -45.96
N GLU A 94 -35.47 1.90 -45.20
CA GLU A 94 -35.56 1.13 -43.95
C GLU A 94 -36.57 1.67 -42.93
N GLN A 95 -37.20 0.73 -42.22
CA GLN A 95 -38.26 1.01 -41.24
C GLN A 95 -37.89 0.56 -39.81
N CYS A 96 -36.65 0.85 -39.41
CA CYS A 96 -36.05 0.81 -38.06
C CYS A 96 -36.84 0.07 -36.96
N GLY A 97 -36.41 -1.15 -36.63
CA GLY A 97 -36.93 -1.97 -35.53
C GLY A 97 -38.04 -2.94 -35.94
N ASP A 98 -38.22 -3.19 -37.24
CA ASP A 98 -39.11 -4.21 -37.81
C ASP A 98 -38.39 -5.56 -38.00
N GLY A 99 -37.06 -5.55 -38.14
CA GLY A 99 -36.23 -6.75 -38.23
C GLY A 99 -36.30 -7.47 -39.57
N ALA A 100 -36.66 -6.76 -40.64
CA ALA A 100 -36.51 -7.21 -42.02
C ALA A 100 -35.74 -6.16 -42.82
N ASP A 101 -34.89 -6.66 -43.73
CA ASP A 101 -34.35 -5.90 -44.86
C ASP A 101 -35.54 -5.31 -45.67
N ASN A 102 -35.59 -3.99 -45.86
CA ASN A 102 -36.61 -3.32 -46.68
C ASN A 102 -36.02 -2.82 -48.01
N ASP A 103 -34.77 -2.38 -48.02
CA ASP A 103 -34.06 -1.85 -49.18
C ASP A 103 -33.50 -2.95 -50.12
N CYS A 104 -33.41 -4.20 -49.64
CA CYS A 104 -32.86 -5.41 -50.27
C CYS A 104 -31.36 -5.31 -50.63
N ASP A 105 -30.52 -4.80 -49.72
CA ASP A 105 -29.05 -4.69 -49.88
C ASP A 105 -28.22 -5.75 -49.11
N ASP A 106 -28.88 -6.74 -48.48
CA ASP A 106 -28.35 -7.75 -47.56
C ASP A 106 -27.96 -7.23 -46.14
N GLN A 107 -28.29 -5.97 -45.79
CA GLN A 107 -28.28 -5.44 -44.41
C GLN A 107 -29.71 -5.41 -43.81
N VAL A 108 -29.85 -4.94 -42.56
CA VAL A 108 -31.13 -4.87 -41.82
C VAL A 108 -31.08 -3.70 -40.84
N ASP A 109 -32.10 -2.83 -40.86
CA ASP A 109 -32.29 -1.72 -39.91
C ASP A 109 -31.11 -0.69 -39.91
N GLU A 110 -30.38 -0.53 -41.01
CA GLU A 110 -29.28 0.44 -41.13
C GLU A 110 -29.75 1.89 -41.44
N GLY A 111 -28.81 2.85 -41.35
CA GLY A 111 -29.12 4.28 -41.49
C GLY A 111 -29.92 4.91 -40.32
N CYS A 112 -30.40 4.10 -39.37
CA CYS A 112 -31.18 4.53 -38.21
C CYS A 112 -30.33 5.30 -37.16
N GLY A 113 -30.80 6.48 -36.75
CA GLY A 113 -30.16 7.32 -35.71
C GLY A 113 -30.58 6.95 -34.28
N CYS A 114 -29.73 7.29 -33.29
CA CYS A 114 -29.95 6.95 -31.88
C CYS A 114 -31.17 7.65 -31.23
N ASN A 115 -31.70 7.03 -30.18
CA ASN A 115 -32.85 7.52 -29.42
C ASN A 115 -32.42 8.46 -28.27
N ASP A 116 -33.17 9.54 -28.01
CA ASP A 116 -32.84 10.49 -26.94
C ASP A 116 -32.78 9.82 -25.56
N GLY A 117 -31.61 9.86 -24.92
CA GLY A 117 -31.32 9.19 -23.64
C GLY A 117 -30.70 7.79 -23.77
N GLU A 118 -30.51 7.27 -24.98
CA GLU A 118 -29.76 6.04 -25.24
C GLU A 118 -28.26 6.23 -24.98
N SER A 119 -27.64 5.24 -24.32
CA SER A 119 -26.22 5.23 -23.97
C SER A 119 -25.47 4.19 -24.81
N VAL A 120 -24.58 4.65 -25.68
CA VAL A 120 -23.79 3.80 -26.58
C VAL A 120 -22.35 3.73 -26.05
N PRO A 121 -21.71 2.54 -25.94
CA PRO A 121 -20.30 2.44 -25.56
C PRO A 121 -19.42 3.11 -26.62
N CYS A 122 -18.33 3.74 -26.19
CA CYS A 122 -17.43 4.47 -27.06
C CYS A 122 -15.98 4.37 -26.59
N TYR A 123 -15.06 4.44 -27.55
CA TYR A 123 -13.64 4.56 -27.26
C TYR A 123 -12.93 5.29 -28.41
N PRO A 124 -12.40 6.50 -28.17
CA PRO A 124 -11.73 7.29 -29.21
C PRO A 124 -10.23 6.97 -29.38
N GLY A 125 -9.70 5.95 -28.70
CA GLY A 125 -8.33 5.43 -28.89
C GLY A 125 -8.28 4.16 -29.77
N PRO A 126 -7.08 3.56 -29.92
CA PRO A 126 -6.88 2.30 -30.66
C PRO A 126 -7.67 1.16 -29.98
N GLN A 127 -8.51 0.44 -30.74
CA GLN A 127 -9.44 -0.55 -30.18
C GLN A 127 -8.73 -1.70 -29.44
N GLU A 128 -7.50 -2.00 -29.85
CA GLU A 128 -6.56 -2.95 -29.25
C GLU A 128 -6.19 -2.63 -27.79
N THR A 129 -6.29 -1.37 -27.35
CA THR A 129 -5.99 -0.92 -25.97
C THR A 129 -7.18 -1.03 -25.01
N ILE A 130 -8.35 -1.49 -25.45
CA ILE A 130 -9.57 -1.48 -24.62
C ILE A 130 -9.55 -2.59 -23.56
N GLY A 131 -9.27 -2.21 -22.32
CA GLY A 131 -9.18 -3.13 -21.17
C GLY A 131 -7.76 -3.63 -20.90
N THR A 132 -6.77 -3.15 -21.68
CA THR A 132 -5.34 -3.25 -21.38
C THR A 132 -4.98 -2.13 -20.40
N GLY A 133 -4.11 -2.41 -19.44
CA GLY A 133 -3.70 -1.46 -18.40
C GLY A 133 -4.83 -0.69 -17.74
N ARG A 134 -4.66 0.63 -17.66
CA ARG A 134 -5.68 1.57 -17.18
C ARG A 134 -6.79 1.88 -18.21
N CYS A 135 -6.62 1.48 -19.46
CA CYS A 135 -7.44 1.94 -20.58
C CYS A 135 -8.81 1.29 -20.61
N ARG A 136 -9.84 2.08 -20.94
CA ARG A 136 -11.22 1.59 -20.93
C ARG A 136 -12.16 2.43 -21.79
N GLN A 137 -13.12 1.74 -22.41
CA GLN A 137 -14.29 2.35 -23.04
C GLN A 137 -15.10 3.21 -22.06
N GLY A 138 -15.63 4.30 -22.58
CA GLY A 138 -16.60 5.18 -21.93
C GLY A 138 -17.99 5.02 -22.57
N PHE A 139 -18.86 6.01 -22.36
CA PHE A 139 -20.20 6.03 -22.93
C PHE A 139 -20.55 7.39 -23.55
N GLN A 140 -21.20 7.36 -24.71
CA GLN A 140 -21.84 8.49 -25.36
C GLN A 140 -23.34 8.47 -25.07
N ILE A 141 -23.88 9.60 -24.60
CA ILE A 141 -25.33 9.77 -24.39
C ILE A 141 -25.93 10.48 -25.61
N CYS A 142 -26.94 9.87 -26.23
CA CYS A 142 -27.67 10.46 -27.35
C CYS A 142 -28.59 11.62 -26.88
N ARG A 143 -28.50 12.78 -27.55
CA ARG A 143 -29.32 13.98 -27.30
C ARG A 143 -29.65 14.70 -28.60
N GLY A 144 -30.93 14.91 -28.90
CA GLY A 144 -31.39 15.46 -30.17
C GLY A 144 -31.17 14.54 -31.37
N GLY A 145 -31.09 13.22 -31.17
CA GLY A 145 -30.72 12.25 -32.21
C GLY A 145 -29.24 12.28 -32.64
N GLN A 146 -28.35 12.85 -31.81
CA GLN A 146 -26.91 12.84 -32.02
C GLN A 146 -26.18 12.34 -30.76
N LEU A 147 -25.11 11.57 -30.94
CA LEU A 147 -24.25 11.13 -29.83
C LEU A 147 -23.41 12.30 -29.31
N GLY A 148 -23.23 12.35 -27.98
CA GLY A 148 -22.40 13.36 -27.31
C GLY A 148 -20.89 13.13 -27.44
N ALA A 149 -20.12 13.76 -26.56
CA ALA A 149 -18.73 13.35 -26.33
C ALA A 149 -18.67 11.98 -25.64
N CYS A 150 -17.54 11.27 -25.76
CA CYS A 150 -17.31 10.05 -25.00
C CYS A 150 -16.97 10.43 -23.55
N GLU A 151 -17.86 10.13 -22.61
CA GLU A 151 -17.69 10.40 -21.18
C GLU A 151 -17.13 9.14 -20.48
N GLU A 152 -16.26 9.31 -19.47
CA GLU A 152 -15.62 8.25 -18.65
C GLU A 152 -14.57 7.31 -19.30
N SER A 153 -14.27 7.45 -20.59
CA SER A 153 -13.17 6.73 -21.26
C SER A 153 -11.78 7.15 -20.74
N ARG A 154 -10.84 6.19 -20.61
CA ARG A 154 -9.41 6.45 -20.36
C ARG A 154 -8.59 5.95 -21.54
N LEU A 155 -7.72 6.81 -22.06
CA LEU A 155 -6.89 6.57 -23.25
C LEU A 155 -5.42 6.31 -22.86
N PRO A 156 -4.59 5.79 -23.78
CA PRO A 156 -3.13 5.81 -23.68
C PRO A 156 -2.57 7.20 -23.34
N ILE A 157 -1.51 7.24 -22.53
CA ILE A 157 -0.49 8.31 -22.52
C ILE A 157 0.87 7.65 -22.37
N ASP A 158 1.94 8.35 -22.78
CA ASP A 158 3.32 7.93 -22.56
C ASP A 158 3.57 7.46 -21.11
N GLU A 159 4.27 6.33 -20.94
CA GLU A 159 4.48 5.68 -19.65
C GLU A 159 4.98 6.63 -18.56
N LEU A 160 4.40 6.48 -17.36
CA LEU A 160 4.86 7.12 -16.14
C LEU A 160 5.22 6.00 -15.18
N CYS A 161 6.44 5.93 -14.63
CA CYS A 161 6.70 4.83 -13.71
C CYS A 161 5.82 4.93 -12.44
N ASN A 162 4.87 4.02 -12.32
CA ASN A 162 3.95 3.92 -11.19
C ASN A 162 3.41 2.50 -10.95
N GLY A 163 3.92 1.48 -11.66
CA GLY A 163 3.42 0.11 -11.60
C GLY A 163 2.07 -0.06 -12.29
N THR A 164 1.76 0.79 -13.26
CA THR A 164 0.53 0.70 -14.09
C THR A 164 0.84 1.08 -15.53
N ASP A 165 0.70 0.09 -16.42
CA ASP A 165 0.41 0.21 -17.85
C ASP A 165 -0.51 1.43 -18.17
N ASP A 166 0.12 2.55 -18.54
CA ASP A 166 -0.42 3.90 -18.73
C ASP A 166 -0.67 4.20 -20.22
N ASP A 167 0.20 3.66 -21.07
CA ASP A 167 0.21 3.60 -22.54
C ASP A 167 -0.75 2.52 -23.07
N CYS A 168 -0.94 1.42 -22.34
CA CYS A 168 -1.88 0.34 -22.67
C CYS A 168 -1.46 -0.60 -23.81
N ASP A 169 -0.16 -0.76 -24.11
CA ASP A 169 0.36 -1.84 -24.96
C ASP A 169 0.37 -3.23 -24.29
N GLY A 170 0.32 -3.26 -22.95
CA GLY A 170 0.27 -4.49 -22.14
C GLY A 170 1.57 -4.84 -21.40
N GLN A 171 2.60 -4.00 -21.49
CA GLN A 171 3.75 -3.98 -20.59
C GLN A 171 3.45 -3.08 -19.37
N THR A 172 4.45 -2.62 -18.63
CA THR A 172 4.29 -1.73 -17.45
C THR A 172 5.63 -1.09 -17.11
N ASP A 173 5.65 0.24 -17.00
CA ASP A 173 6.82 1.06 -16.73
C ASP A 173 7.96 0.86 -17.77
N GLU A 174 7.68 0.36 -18.97
CA GLU A 174 8.70 0.10 -19.99
C GLU A 174 9.25 1.40 -20.62
N GLY A 175 10.53 1.38 -21.01
CA GLY A 175 11.24 2.58 -21.47
C GLY A 175 11.53 3.62 -20.38
N VAL A 176 10.88 3.56 -19.20
CA VAL A 176 11.09 4.46 -18.05
C VAL A 176 11.84 3.80 -16.87
N VAL A 177 12.12 2.50 -16.95
CA VAL A 177 13.08 1.79 -16.09
C VAL A 177 14.55 2.03 -16.49
N ASN A 178 15.45 1.95 -15.50
CA ASN A 178 16.90 2.05 -15.64
C ASN A 178 17.57 0.68 -15.87
N ALA A 179 18.91 0.64 -15.93
CA ALA A 179 19.66 -0.59 -16.24
C ALA A 179 19.52 -1.71 -15.18
N CYS A 180 19.13 -1.37 -13.93
CA CYS A 180 18.78 -2.36 -12.90
C CYS A 180 17.33 -2.85 -12.99
N GLY A 181 16.55 -2.40 -13.99
CA GLY A 181 15.13 -2.74 -14.13
C GLY A 181 14.19 -2.05 -13.13
N ALA A 182 14.70 -1.05 -12.40
CA ALA A 182 13.94 -0.22 -11.46
C ALA A 182 13.75 1.21 -12.00
N CYS A 183 12.87 2.00 -11.41
CA CYS A 183 12.56 3.34 -11.92
C CYS A 183 13.37 4.46 -11.28
N GLY A 184 13.66 5.50 -12.08
CA GLY A 184 14.46 6.66 -11.68
C GLY A 184 15.94 6.50 -12.06
N ASP A 185 16.78 7.42 -11.58
CA ASP A 185 18.23 7.33 -11.77
C ASP A 185 18.78 5.99 -11.23
N LEU A 186 19.91 5.52 -11.75
CA LEU A 186 20.59 4.36 -11.19
C LEU A 186 20.97 4.62 -9.72
N PRO A 187 20.94 3.60 -8.84
CA PRO A 187 21.52 3.72 -7.52
C PRO A 187 22.99 4.15 -7.64
N SER A 188 23.47 5.00 -6.75
CA SER A 188 24.92 5.24 -6.64
C SER A 188 25.56 4.06 -5.93
N GLU A 189 26.68 3.54 -6.44
CA GLU A 189 27.45 2.45 -5.83
C GLU A 189 27.48 2.49 -4.30
N VAL A 190 27.04 1.40 -3.69
CA VAL A 190 27.03 1.20 -2.23
C VAL A 190 28.12 0.20 -1.89
N CYS A 191 28.85 0.52 -0.84
CA CYS A 191 30.00 -0.22 -0.36
C CYS A 191 29.57 -1.48 0.42
N ASP A 192 29.11 -2.51 -0.30
CA ASP A 192 28.54 -3.74 0.26
C ASP A 192 28.88 -5.05 -0.49
N LEU A 193 29.77 -5.02 -1.48
CA LEU A 193 30.16 -6.14 -2.36
C LEU A 193 29.10 -6.54 -3.41
N THR A 194 28.12 -5.68 -3.68
CA THR A 194 27.12 -5.83 -4.76
C THR A 194 27.37 -4.84 -5.89
N ASP A 195 27.07 -5.25 -7.12
CA ASP A 195 26.93 -4.40 -8.31
C ASP A 195 25.62 -3.60 -8.14
N ASN A 196 25.70 -2.38 -7.61
CA ASN A 196 24.54 -1.60 -7.16
C ASN A 196 24.03 -0.63 -8.22
N ASP A 197 24.91 -0.09 -9.08
CA ASP A 197 24.52 0.70 -10.26
C ASP A 197 24.33 -0.14 -11.55
N CYS A 198 24.61 -1.45 -11.49
CA CYS A 198 24.40 -2.43 -12.55
C CYS A 198 25.29 -2.24 -13.80
N ASP A 199 26.45 -1.57 -13.67
CA ASP A 199 27.49 -1.44 -14.70
C ASP A 199 28.18 -2.79 -15.04
N GLY A 200 28.22 -3.74 -14.10
CA GLY A 200 28.96 -5.00 -14.22
C GLY A 200 30.31 -5.02 -13.49
N GLN A 201 30.55 -4.03 -12.64
CA GLN A 201 31.65 -3.96 -11.67
C GLN A 201 31.08 -4.04 -10.23
N ILE A 202 31.88 -3.73 -9.19
CA ILE A 202 31.51 -3.91 -7.76
C ILE A 202 32.37 -2.95 -6.91
N ASP A 203 31.71 -2.12 -6.09
CA ASP A 203 32.28 -1.16 -5.13
C ASP A 203 33.21 -0.09 -5.76
N GLU A 204 33.27 0.11 -7.08
CA GLU A 204 34.21 1.09 -7.64
C GLU A 204 33.81 2.54 -7.36
N GLY A 205 34.81 3.41 -7.25
CA GLY A 205 34.61 4.79 -6.82
C GLY A 205 34.34 4.96 -5.32
N VAL A 206 33.89 3.92 -4.60
CA VAL A 206 33.67 3.93 -3.14
C VAL A 206 34.79 3.27 -2.31
N LEU A 207 35.81 2.69 -2.95
CA LEU A 207 37.03 2.20 -2.28
C LEU A 207 37.96 3.33 -1.80
N ASN A 208 38.55 3.13 -0.62
CA ASN A 208 39.54 4.03 0.01
C ASN A 208 40.99 3.82 -0.49
N ALA A 209 41.96 4.57 0.06
CA ALA A 209 43.37 4.45 -0.32
C ALA A 209 43.98 3.06 -0.13
N CYS A 210 43.51 2.28 0.86
CA CYS A 210 43.91 0.88 1.04
C CYS A 210 43.32 -0.07 -0.02
N GLY A 211 42.45 0.41 -0.91
CA GLY A 211 41.69 -0.42 -1.85
C GLY A 211 40.62 -1.25 -1.14
N GLN A 212 40.08 -0.76 -0.03
CA GLN A 212 39.06 -1.42 0.77
C GLN A 212 37.82 -0.54 0.93
N CYS A 213 36.74 -1.15 1.39
CA CYS A 213 35.44 -0.53 1.49
C CYS A 213 35.29 0.21 2.85
N GLY A 214 34.80 1.45 2.81
CA GLY A 214 34.60 2.32 3.99
C GLY A 214 35.71 3.35 4.22
N LEU A 215 35.67 4.05 5.36
CA LEU A 215 36.69 5.05 5.72
C LEU A 215 38.10 4.46 5.74
N GLU A 216 39.10 5.30 5.50
CA GLU A 216 40.51 4.99 5.76
C GLU A 216 40.67 4.62 7.26
N PRO A 217 41.40 3.54 7.61
CA PRO A 217 41.58 3.13 9.00
C PRO A 217 42.16 4.24 9.90
N GLU A 218 41.96 4.19 11.22
CA GLU A 218 42.75 5.05 12.12
C GLU A 218 44.20 4.55 12.18
N GLU A 219 45.19 5.43 12.00
CA GLU A 219 46.61 5.08 12.13
C GLU A 219 46.95 4.56 13.54
N TYR A 220 47.61 3.40 13.59
CA TYR A 220 48.06 2.78 14.83
C TYR A 220 49.55 3.05 15.04
N CYS A 221 49.92 3.40 16.28
CA CYS A 221 51.30 3.70 16.66
C CYS A 221 52.19 2.44 16.78
N ASP A 222 52.22 1.58 15.74
CA ASP A 222 52.96 0.32 15.69
C ASP A 222 54.04 0.26 14.59
N SER A 223 54.31 1.38 13.93
CA SER A 223 55.24 1.56 12.80
C SER A 223 54.92 0.73 11.55
N ILE A 224 53.63 0.58 11.26
CA ILE A 224 53.07 0.20 9.97
C ILE A 224 52.22 1.39 9.49
N ASP A 225 52.23 1.65 8.19
CA ASP A 225 51.29 2.53 7.49
C ASP A 225 49.92 1.82 7.47
N ASN A 226 49.02 2.16 8.42
CA ASN A 226 47.75 1.45 8.60
C ASN A 226 46.56 2.16 7.91
N ASP A 227 46.62 3.47 7.72
CA ASP A 227 45.57 4.25 7.03
C ASP A 227 45.79 4.34 5.50
N CYS A 228 46.98 3.94 5.03
CA CYS A 228 47.43 3.93 3.64
C CYS A 228 47.71 5.32 3.03
N ASP A 229 47.90 6.37 3.83
CA ASP A 229 48.25 7.73 3.35
C ASP A 229 49.70 7.81 2.81
N GLY A 230 50.61 6.96 3.33
CA GLY A 230 51.99 6.80 2.88
C GLY A 230 53.08 7.48 3.71
N ASP A 231 52.74 8.21 4.79
CA ASP A 231 53.62 8.45 5.94
C ASP A 231 53.47 7.29 6.99
N ILE A 232 53.93 7.45 8.25
CA ILE A 232 53.90 6.42 9.33
C ILE A 232 53.94 7.09 10.73
N ASP A 233 53.12 6.62 11.68
CA ASP A 233 53.08 6.98 13.12
C ASP A 233 52.79 8.49 13.44
N GLU A 234 52.13 9.26 12.57
CA GLU A 234 52.02 10.74 12.66
C GLU A 234 50.92 11.27 13.60
N SER A 235 49.82 10.55 13.82
CA SER A 235 48.62 11.01 14.54
C SER A 235 48.63 10.77 16.08
N CYS A 236 49.73 10.26 16.62
CA CYS A 236 49.82 9.67 17.97
C CYS A 236 49.90 10.65 19.19
N LEU A 237 48.94 11.57 19.38
CA LEU A 237 48.91 12.51 20.53
C LEU A 237 47.53 12.69 21.20
N CYS A 238 47.38 12.27 22.47
CA CYS A 238 46.16 12.51 23.27
C CYS A 238 46.28 13.69 24.25
N LEU A 239 45.15 14.32 24.59
CA LEU A 239 45.05 15.47 25.52
C LEU A 239 44.26 15.14 26.79
N ASP A 240 44.77 15.56 27.94
CA ASP A 240 44.15 15.38 29.26
C ASP A 240 42.78 16.11 29.38
N SER A 241 41.67 15.45 29.00
CA SER A 241 40.31 15.62 29.58
C SER A 241 39.24 14.73 28.92
N VAL A 242 39.48 14.17 27.72
CA VAL A 242 38.49 13.36 26.99
C VAL A 242 38.58 11.90 27.41
N SER A 243 37.44 11.25 27.67
CA SER A 243 37.34 9.80 27.89
C SER A 243 36.80 9.12 26.64
N GLU A 244 37.70 8.79 25.71
CA GLU A 244 37.41 7.93 24.56
C GLU A 244 36.96 6.53 25.04
N SER A 245 35.94 5.99 24.37
CA SER A 245 35.53 4.61 24.57
C SER A 245 36.55 3.63 23.96
N CYS A 246 36.57 2.40 24.44
CA CYS A 246 37.47 1.37 23.96
C CYS A 246 36.85 -0.02 24.07
N TYR A 247 37.29 -0.92 23.21
CA TYR A 247 36.93 -2.32 23.24
C TYR A 247 38.13 -3.13 22.78
N THR A 248 38.49 -4.18 23.51
CA THR A 248 39.59 -5.09 23.15
C THR A 248 39.13 -6.54 23.03
N GLY A 249 37.83 -6.74 22.80
CA GLY A 249 37.26 -7.99 22.32
C GLY A 249 37.19 -8.00 20.80
N SER A 250 36.68 -9.09 20.25
CA SER A 250 36.54 -9.31 18.80
C SER A 250 35.53 -8.32 18.19
N PRO A 251 35.74 -7.75 16.99
CA PRO A 251 34.91 -6.66 16.49
C PRO A 251 33.40 -6.95 16.44
N GLY A 252 33.01 -8.19 16.11
CA GLY A 252 31.60 -8.63 16.07
C GLY A 252 30.92 -8.79 17.44
N THR A 253 31.67 -8.98 18.53
CA THR A 253 31.10 -9.18 19.89
C THR A 253 30.74 -7.85 20.58
N LYS A 254 31.02 -6.71 19.93
CA LYS A 254 30.95 -5.37 20.51
C LYS A 254 29.50 -4.88 20.70
N GLY A 255 28.92 -5.17 21.87
CA GLY A 255 27.54 -4.80 22.21
C GLY A 255 26.54 -5.94 22.06
N VAL A 256 27.04 -7.13 21.74
CA VAL A 256 26.30 -8.40 21.72
C VAL A 256 26.39 -9.03 23.13
N GLY A 257 25.37 -9.77 23.56
CA GLY A 257 25.31 -10.40 24.89
C GLY A 257 25.63 -9.47 26.08
N ILE A 258 26.48 -9.95 26.99
CA ILE A 258 26.99 -9.14 28.12
C ILE A 258 28.05 -8.10 27.72
N CYS A 259 28.57 -8.17 26.49
CA CYS A 259 29.76 -7.46 26.07
C CYS A 259 29.52 -5.96 25.84
N ARG A 260 30.48 -5.14 26.27
CA ARG A 260 30.37 -3.68 26.17
C ARG A 260 31.71 -2.97 26.21
N VAL A 261 31.71 -1.78 25.63
CA VAL A 261 32.84 -0.85 25.64
C VAL A 261 33.20 -0.38 27.05
N GLY A 262 34.49 -0.16 27.26
CA GLY A 262 35.07 0.55 28.40
C GLY A 262 35.54 1.95 28.00
N TYR A 263 36.44 2.53 28.79
CA TYR A 263 37.13 3.79 28.50
C TYR A 263 38.64 3.71 28.76
N TRP A 264 39.44 4.46 27.99
CA TRP A 264 40.90 4.46 28.14
C TRP A 264 41.36 5.14 29.44
N LEU A 265 42.25 4.48 30.18
CA LEU A 265 43.03 5.14 31.23
C LEU A 265 44.31 5.75 30.63
N CYS A 266 44.45 7.07 30.68
CA CYS A 266 45.68 7.77 30.32
C CYS A 266 46.65 7.84 31.52
N ILE A 267 47.94 7.60 31.28
CA ILE A 267 49.03 7.85 32.24
C ILE A 267 50.19 8.50 31.48
N ASP A 268 50.73 9.59 32.02
CA ASP A 268 51.87 10.35 31.46
C ASP A 268 51.75 10.70 29.95
N GLY A 269 50.53 10.90 29.46
CA GLY A 269 50.24 11.27 28.06
C GLY A 269 50.18 10.10 27.08
N GLN A 270 50.01 8.85 27.54
CA GLN A 270 49.85 7.68 26.68
C GLN A 270 48.65 6.80 27.12
N ARG A 271 47.94 6.20 26.15
CA ARG A 271 46.85 5.22 26.37
C ARG A 271 47.43 4.00 27.12
N ASN A 272 46.92 3.65 28.31
CA ASN A 272 47.50 2.58 29.15
C ASN A 272 46.75 1.25 29.06
N ARG A 273 45.43 1.26 29.31
CA ARG A 273 44.54 0.10 29.24
C ARG A 273 43.07 0.52 29.21
N CYS A 274 42.24 -0.31 28.59
CA CYS A 274 40.79 -0.13 28.63
C CYS A 274 40.24 -0.52 30.01
N MET A 275 39.32 0.30 30.56
CA MET A 275 38.71 0.08 31.88
C MET A 275 37.19 -0.05 31.77
N ASN A 276 36.61 -0.96 32.55
CA ASN A 276 35.17 -1.27 32.65
C ASN A 276 34.52 -1.90 31.39
N GLN A 277 35.30 -2.24 30.36
CA GLN A 277 34.83 -3.12 29.29
C GLN A 277 34.44 -4.51 29.83
N ILE A 278 33.52 -5.18 29.15
CA ILE A 278 33.35 -6.63 29.19
C ILE A 278 33.54 -7.11 27.76
N THR A 279 34.49 -8.02 27.56
CA THR A 279 34.74 -8.70 26.27
C THR A 279 34.17 -10.12 26.35
N GLU A 280 34.18 -10.82 25.22
CA GLU A 280 33.79 -12.23 25.15
C GLU A 280 34.50 -13.07 26.22
N GLN A 281 33.76 -14.02 26.81
CA GLN A 281 34.28 -14.97 27.78
C GLN A 281 34.23 -16.39 27.20
N ASN A 282 33.93 -17.39 28.02
CA ASN A 282 33.57 -18.72 27.55
C ASN A 282 32.13 -18.93 27.97
N GLU A 283 31.28 -19.36 27.04
CA GLU A 283 29.86 -19.57 27.33
C GLU A 283 29.65 -20.42 28.60
N GLN A 284 28.67 -20.02 29.40
CA GLN A 284 28.24 -20.71 30.62
C GLN A 284 26.73 -20.73 30.63
N CYS A 285 26.08 -21.89 30.74
CA CYS A 285 24.63 -21.86 30.75
C CYS A 285 24.10 -21.09 31.98
N ASN A 286 23.54 -19.92 31.69
CA ASN A 286 23.01 -18.99 32.66
C ASN A 286 21.80 -18.20 32.12
N GLY A 287 21.40 -18.41 30.85
CA GLY A 287 20.34 -17.67 30.18
C GLY A 287 20.78 -16.28 29.73
N ILE A 288 22.10 -16.10 29.51
CA ILE A 288 22.69 -14.88 28.98
C ILE A 288 23.93 -15.24 28.17
N ASP A 289 23.90 -14.88 26.89
CA ASP A 289 25.03 -14.77 25.96
C ASP A 289 26.30 -14.18 26.63
N ASP A 290 27.24 -15.07 26.96
CA ASP A 290 28.42 -14.87 27.83
C ASP A 290 29.71 -14.77 26.98
N ASP A 291 29.75 -15.41 25.80
CA ASP A 291 30.79 -15.21 24.78
C ASP A 291 30.43 -14.31 23.58
N CYS A 292 29.21 -13.79 23.56
CA CYS A 292 28.79 -12.62 22.77
C CYS A 292 28.75 -12.87 21.25
N ASP A 293 28.36 -14.07 20.82
CA ASP A 293 28.16 -14.44 19.42
C ASP A 293 26.75 -14.13 18.88
N GLY A 294 25.78 -13.86 19.78
CA GLY A 294 24.40 -13.51 19.47
C GLY A 294 23.38 -14.64 19.69
N LEU A 295 23.84 -15.84 20.06
CA LEU A 295 23.01 -16.94 20.55
C LEU A 295 22.97 -16.93 22.09
N THR A 296 22.52 -18.00 22.74
CA THR A 296 22.47 -18.09 24.21
C THR A 296 22.48 -19.54 24.66
N ASP A 297 23.44 -19.89 25.53
CA ASP A 297 23.68 -21.23 26.07
C ASP A 297 23.86 -22.35 24.99
N GLU A 298 24.07 -22.00 23.71
CA GLU A 298 23.95 -22.84 22.51
C GLU A 298 24.90 -24.05 22.49
N ALA A 299 26.17 -23.86 22.84
CA ALA A 299 27.19 -24.91 22.94
C ALA A 299 27.01 -25.81 24.18
N LEU A 300 26.01 -25.54 25.03
CA LEU A 300 25.80 -26.16 26.34
C LEU A 300 24.42 -26.81 26.53
N THR A 301 23.60 -26.83 25.47
CA THR A 301 22.33 -27.56 25.43
C THR A 301 22.51 -29.08 25.25
N ASN A 302 21.50 -29.84 25.67
CA ASN A 302 21.36 -31.27 25.42
C ASN A 302 20.38 -31.55 24.26
N GLN A 303 20.10 -32.84 24.05
CA GLN A 303 19.24 -33.35 22.99
C GLN A 303 17.77 -32.87 23.08
N CYS A 304 17.33 -32.32 24.23
CA CYS A 304 16.02 -31.68 24.40
C CYS A 304 16.03 -30.15 24.18
N GLY A 305 17.17 -29.57 23.77
CA GLY A 305 17.32 -28.12 23.65
C GLY A 305 17.27 -27.37 24.99
N GLU A 306 17.75 -28.00 26.07
CA GLU A 306 17.87 -27.38 27.39
C GLU A 306 19.27 -27.57 27.97
N CYS A 307 19.68 -26.75 28.94
CA CYS A 307 21.04 -26.79 29.44
C CYS A 307 21.40 -27.98 30.34
N GLY A 308 22.67 -28.39 30.25
CA GLY A 308 23.23 -29.44 31.10
C GLY A 308 22.86 -30.84 30.61
N ALA A 309 23.03 -31.88 31.42
CA ALA A 309 22.60 -33.22 31.02
C ALA A 309 21.08 -33.27 30.85
N ALA A 310 20.60 -34.06 29.88
CA ALA A 310 19.18 -34.33 29.71
C ALA A 310 18.55 -34.86 31.01
N PRO A 311 17.22 -34.74 31.18
CA PRO A 311 16.48 -35.42 32.24
C PRO A 311 16.71 -36.95 32.23
N ALA A 312 16.00 -37.65 33.11
CA ALA A 312 15.84 -39.09 33.00
C ALA A 312 14.36 -39.41 33.15
N GLU A 313 13.85 -40.28 32.28
CA GLU A 313 12.44 -40.60 32.07
C GLU A 313 11.52 -40.51 33.31
N SER A 314 10.44 -39.72 33.18
CA SER A 314 9.46 -39.53 34.24
C SER A 314 8.35 -40.57 34.17
N CYS A 315 8.59 -41.76 34.76
CA CYS A 315 7.58 -42.80 35.00
C CYS A 315 6.45 -42.36 36.00
N ALA A 316 5.96 -41.12 35.96
CA ALA A 316 5.12 -40.47 36.97
C ALA A 316 3.81 -39.87 36.40
N GLY A 317 3.10 -40.63 35.56
CA GLY A 317 1.87 -40.20 34.91
C GLY A 317 0.67 -39.92 35.85
N PRO A 318 -0.44 -39.34 35.34
CA PRO A 318 -1.49 -38.69 36.14
C PRO A 318 -2.31 -39.56 37.12
N ASN A 319 -2.02 -40.86 37.24
CA ASN A 319 -2.63 -41.76 38.23
C ASN A 319 -1.61 -42.54 39.08
N GLY A 320 -0.30 -42.27 38.95
CA GLY A 320 0.75 -42.93 39.73
C GLY A 320 1.03 -44.39 39.34
N ASP A 321 0.71 -44.75 38.11
CA ASP A 321 0.99 -46.06 37.50
C ASP A 321 1.27 -45.81 36.01
N PHE A 322 2.53 -46.01 35.61
CA PHE A 322 3.12 -45.73 34.27
C PHE A 322 3.33 -44.23 33.98
N GLY A 323 4.12 -43.93 32.94
CA GLY A 323 4.76 -42.63 32.75
C GLY A 323 3.89 -41.53 32.15
N ASN A 324 4.53 -40.43 31.75
CA ASN A 324 3.82 -39.21 31.34
C ASN A 324 3.36 -39.24 29.87
N GLY A 325 3.89 -40.16 29.04
CA GLY A 325 3.58 -40.27 27.62
C GLY A 325 4.34 -39.29 26.72
N LEU A 326 5.42 -38.69 27.21
CA LEU A 326 6.36 -37.86 26.48
C LEU A 326 7.73 -38.56 26.44
N ASP A 327 8.56 -38.16 25.50
CA ASP A 327 10.01 -38.41 25.53
C ASP A 327 10.64 -37.30 26.40
N ASP A 328 11.05 -37.62 27.63
CA ASP A 328 11.58 -36.63 28.59
C ASP A 328 13.12 -36.50 28.52
N ASP A 329 13.85 -37.52 28.05
CA ASP A 329 15.31 -37.45 27.86
C ASP A 329 15.78 -37.32 26.39
N CYS A 330 14.84 -37.39 25.45
CA CYS A 330 14.97 -37.07 24.02
C CYS A 330 15.84 -38.06 23.24
N ASP A 331 15.74 -39.36 23.56
CA ASP A 331 16.38 -40.48 22.86
C ASP A 331 15.57 -41.03 21.66
N GLY A 332 14.31 -40.63 21.53
CA GLY A 332 13.35 -41.10 20.52
C GLY A 332 12.45 -42.25 20.99
N ILE A 333 12.44 -42.56 22.29
CA ILE A 333 11.65 -43.65 22.89
C ILE A 333 10.88 -43.13 24.11
N ILE A 334 9.55 -43.31 24.10
CA ILE A 334 8.63 -42.80 25.13
C ILE A 334 8.51 -43.77 26.32
N ASP A 335 8.60 -43.24 27.54
CA ASP A 335 8.42 -43.96 28.81
C ASP A 335 9.33 -45.21 28.93
N GLU A 336 10.58 -45.16 28.44
CA GLU A 336 11.40 -46.37 28.35
C GLU A 336 11.92 -46.84 29.74
N GLY A 337 12.04 -48.17 29.90
CA GLY A 337 12.20 -48.79 31.22
C GLY A 337 10.94 -48.77 32.12
N CYS A 338 9.94 -47.91 31.88
CA CYS A 338 8.67 -47.92 32.61
C CYS A 338 7.84 -49.17 32.24
N ASN A 339 7.67 -50.10 33.20
CA ASN A 339 6.93 -51.36 32.97
C ASN A 339 5.40 -51.11 32.96
N CYS A 340 4.71 -51.28 31.83
CA CYS A 340 3.26 -51.05 31.72
C CYS A 340 2.39 -52.27 32.11
N SER A 341 1.15 -52.06 32.59
CA SER A 341 0.24 -53.16 32.98
C SER A 341 -1.26 -52.93 32.70
N GLY A 342 -1.67 -52.83 31.42
CA GLY A 342 -3.10 -52.75 31.10
C GLY A 342 -3.46 -52.85 29.61
N ARG A 343 -4.73 -53.21 29.32
CA ARG A 343 -5.31 -53.06 27.97
C ARG A 343 -6.04 -51.72 27.86
N SER A 344 -5.32 -50.71 27.42
CA SER A 344 -5.84 -49.39 27.06
C SER A 344 -4.89 -48.77 26.04
N ARG A 345 -5.43 -48.09 25.02
CA ARG A 345 -4.68 -47.06 24.30
C ARG A 345 -4.39 -45.93 25.29
N GLN A 346 -3.16 -45.43 25.32
CA GLN A 346 -2.78 -44.23 26.06
C GLN A 346 -2.24 -43.19 25.09
N PRO A 347 -2.50 -41.88 25.29
CA PRO A 347 -1.91 -40.83 24.47
C PRO A 347 -0.38 -40.85 24.62
N CYS A 348 0.33 -40.44 23.57
CA CYS A 348 1.79 -40.35 23.58
C CYS A 348 2.31 -39.38 22.51
N TYR A 349 3.57 -38.96 22.63
CA TYR A 349 4.28 -38.18 21.61
C TYR A 349 5.80 -38.41 21.73
N SER A 350 6.47 -38.78 20.63
CA SER A 350 7.93 -38.97 20.54
C SER A 350 8.68 -37.78 19.92
N GLY A 351 8.00 -36.66 19.69
CA GLY A 351 8.63 -35.39 19.34
C GLY A 351 9.00 -34.59 20.59
N LEU A 352 9.81 -33.54 20.42
CA LEU A 352 10.19 -32.64 21.51
C LEU A 352 8.93 -32.12 22.23
N PRO A 353 8.84 -32.16 23.58
CA PRO A 353 7.62 -31.75 24.30
C PRO A 353 7.12 -30.31 24.04
N LYS A 354 7.93 -29.46 23.39
CA LYS A 354 7.62 -28.08 22.99
C LYS A 354 6.86 -27.96 21.66
N THR A 355 6.86 -29.00 20.81
CA THR A 355 6.16 -29.02 19.50
C THR A 355 4.78 -29.68 19.55
N LEU A 356 4.43 -30.36 20.65
CA LEU A 356 3.16 -31.08 20.81
C LEU A 356 1.94 -30.15 20.77
N GLY A 357 1.16 -30.21 19.69
CA GLY A 357 -0.07 -29.43 19.52
C GLY A 357 0.13 -28.04 18.93
N LYS A 358 1.32 -27.75 18.39
CA LYS A 358 1.52 -26.75 17.34
C LYS A 358 1.23 -27.38 15.98
N GLY A 359 0.78 -26.57 15.02
CA GLY A 359 0.56 -26.98 13.64
C GLY A 359 -0.16 -28.30 13.40
N LEU A 360 0.43 -29.12 12.52
CA LEU A 360 -0.01 -30.48 12.26
C LEU A 360 0.47 -31.49 13.32
N CYS A 361 1.43 -31.11 14.18
CA CYS A 361 1.98 -32.00 15.21
C CYS A 361 0.95 -32.40 16.27
N MET A 362 0.68 -33.70 16.36
CA MET A 362 -0.28 -34.23 17.32
C MET A 362 0.13 -35.58 17.90
N GLY A 363 -0.10 -35.74 19.20
CA GLY A 363 0.12 -36.98 19.92
C GLY A 363 -0.77 -38.13 19.45
N GLY A 364 -0.17 -39.30 19.26
CA GLY A 364 -0.83 -40.53 18.84
C GLY A 364 -1.32 -41.38 20.02
N PHE A 365 -1.43 -42.69 19.82
CA PHE A 365 -1.81 -43.64 20.89
C PHE A 365 -0.96 -44.91 20.94
N SER A 366 -0.26 -45.13 22.05
CA SER A 366 0.56 -46.32 22.29
C SER A 366 -0.28 -47.47 22.86
N ARG A 367 0.29 -48.67 22.80
CA ARG A 367 -0.29 -49.94 23.27
C ARG A 367 0.74 -50.70 24.08
N CYS A 368 0.40 -51.01 25.33
CA CYS A 368 1.19 -51.88 26.19
C CYS A 368 1.26 -53.32 25.62
N VAL A 369 2.47 -53.83 25.35
CA VAL A 369 2.72 -55.20 24.85
C VAL A 369 3.77 -55.89 25.72
N GLU A 370 3.43 -57.07 26.27
CA GLU A 370 4.25 -57.89 27.17
C GLU A 370 4.88 -57.20 28.41
N GLY A 371 4.49 -55.95 28.69
CA GLY A 371 4.99 -55.14 29.81
C GLY A 371 5.79 -53.91 29.38
N GLN A 372 5.95 -53.67 28.07
CA GLN A 372 6.64 -52.51 27.51
C GLN A 372 5.66 -51.60 26.76
N VAL A 373 5.90 -50.29 26.83
CA VAL A 373 5.31 -49.30 25.94
C VAL A 373 5.84 -49.56 24.52
N MET A 374 5.00 -49.33 23.50
CA MET A 374 5.39 -49.45 22.09
C MET A 374 5.50 -48.04 21.49
N ALA A 375 6.14 -47.92 20.32
CA ALA A 375 6.06 -46.71 19.50
C ALA A 375 4.59 -46.24 19.32
N CYS A 376 4.40 -44.93 19.24
CA CYS A 376 3.08 -44.32 19.28
C CYS A 376 2.32 -44.56 17.96
N ASP A 377 1.21 -45.31 17.98
CA ASP A 377 0.44 -45.53 16.74
C ASP A 377 -0.34 -44.23 16.42
N ASN A 378 -0.12 -43.64 15.24
CA ASN A 378 -0.79 -42.44 14.69
C ASN A 378 -0.45 -41.09 15.39
N GLU A 379 0.81 -40.87 15.77
CA GLU A 379 1.31 -39.51 16.01
C GLU A 379 1.69 -38.81 14.69
N VAL A 380 1.77 -37.47 14.72
CA VAL A 380 2.39 -36.63 13.69
C VAL A 380 3.53 -35.89 14.37
N LEU A 381 4.77 -36.16 13.95
CA LEU A 381 6.00 -35.58 14.48
C LEU A 381 6.45 -34.40 13.61
N PRO A 382 7.34 -33.53 14.13
CA PRO A 382 8.06 -32.54 13.33
C PRO A 382 8.73 -33.19 12.11
N THR A 383 8.56 -32.57 10.96
CA THR A 383 9.28 -32.84 9.71
C THR A 383 9.86 -31.54 9.17
N GLU A 384 10.79 -31.61 8.20
CA GLU A 384 11.16 -30.41 7.44
C GLU A 384 9.92 -29.81 6.76
N GLU A 385 9.86 -28.48 6.63
CA GLU A 385 8.67 -27.77 6.16
C GLU A 385 8.22 -28.17 4.74
N VAL A 386 6.90 -28.07 4.49
CA VAL A 386 6.26 -28.55 3.23
C VAL A 386 5.57 -27.41 2.49
N CYS A 387 6.41 -26.51 2.03
CA CYS A 387 6.11 -25.28 1.27
C CYS A 387 4.87 -25.38 0.37
N GLY A 388 3.85 -24.57 0.70
CA GLY A 388 2.62 -24.41 -0.05
C GLY A 388 1.49 -25.36 0.34
N ASP A 389 1.63 -26.16 1.41
CA ASP A 389 0.52 -26.98 1.93
C ASP A 389 -0.36 -26.25 2.96
N GLY A 390 0.06 -25.07 3.44
CA GLY A 390 -0.65 -24.24 4.41
C GLY A 390 -0.59 -24.79 5.83
N GLY A 391 0.44 -25.59 6.11
CA GLY A 391 0.72 -26.24 7.38
C GLY A 391 1.85 -25.60 8.19
N ASP A 392 2.02 -26.17 9.38
CA ASP A 392 3.04 -25.87 10.39
C ASP A 392 3.52 -27.28 10.77
N ASN A 393 4.55 -27.72 10.05
CA ASN A 393 4.92 -29.11 9.81
C ASN A 393 6.25 -29.47 10.50
N ASP A 394 7.14 -28.50 10.72
CA ASP A 394 8.23 -28.59 11.70
C ASP A 394 7.74 -28.27 13.13
N CYS A 395 6.60 -27.60 13.24
CA CYS A 395 5.88 -27.35 14.48
C CYS A 395 6.60 -26.37 15.42
N ASP A 396 7.38 -25.43 14.87
CA ASP A 396 7.83 -24.17 15.48
C ASP A 396 6.64 -23.28 15.90
N GLY A 397 5.53 -23.29 15.16
CA GLY A 397 4.37 -22.44 15.42
C GLY A 397 4.21 -21.24 14.48
N GLN A 398 5.00 -21.17 13.40
CA GLN A 398 4.76 -20.31 12.25
C GLN A 398 3.94 -21.09 11.19
N THR A 399 4.13 -20.88 9.88
CA THR A 399 3.42 -21.58 8.78
C THR A 399 4.20 -21.32 7.47
N ASP A 400 4.56 -22.36 6.71
CA ASP A 400 5.32 -22.28 5.44
C ASP A 400 6.70 -21.55 5.52
N GLU A 401 7.35 -21.52 6.69
CA GLU A 401 8.69 -20.92 6.89
C GLU A 401 9.86 -21.81 6.42
N GLY A 402 11.08 -21.26 6.42
CA GLY A 402 12.32 -21.99 6.11
C GLY A 402 12.46 -22.46 4.65
N CYS A 403 11.41 -22.33 3.85
CA CYS A 403 11.30 -22.76 2.47
C CYS A 403 12.37 -22.16 1.55
N PRO A 404 13.19 -23.00 0.89
CA PRO A 404 14.00 -22.58 -0.24
C PRO A 404 13.10 -22.37 -1.47
N ASP A 405 13.32 -21.29 -2.21
CA ASP A 405 12.75 -21.15 -3.56
C ASP A 405 13.12 -22.35 -4.45
N THR A 406 12.19 -22.73 -5.32
CA THR A 406 12.21 -23.85 -6.28
C THR A 406 11.95 -25.27 -5.72
N LEU A 407 10.74 -25.77 -5.98
CA LEU A 407 10.42 -27.21 -6.00
C LEU A 407 10.05 -27.73 -7.40
N CYS A 408 10.58 -27.07 -8.43
CA CYS A 408 10.55 -27.49 -9.82
C CYS A 408 11.94 -27.24 -10.43
N THR A 409 12.48 -28.21 -11.17
CA THR A 409 13.84 -28.14 -11.75
C THR A 409 13.74 -27.94 -13.27
N PRO A 410 14.04 -26.76 -13.82
CA PRO A 410 13.65 -26.43 -15.18
C PRO A 410 14.16 -27.40 -16.25
N SER A 411 13.24 -27.94 -17.04
CA SER A 411 13.54 -28.71 -18.24
C SER A 411 12.54 -28.37 -19.34
N ALA A 412 13.06 -27.85 -20.46
CA ALA A 412 12.28 -27.25 -21.54
C ALA A 412 11.02 -28.05 -21.92
N GLU A 413 9.91 -27.32 -22.05
CA GLU A 413 8.55 -27.84 -22.14
C GLU A 413 8.32 -29.07 -23.04
N VAL A 414 7.39 -29.92 -22.60
CA VAL A 414 6.98 -31.14 -23.31
C VAL A 414 5.46 -31.24 -23.24
N CYS A 415 4.81 -31.29 -24.41
CA CYS A 415 3.35 -31.13 -24.49
C CYS A 415 2.55 -32.33 -23.93
N ASP A 416 2.41 -32.39 -22.59
CA ASP A 416 1.62 -33.36 -21.84
C ASP A 416 0.72 -32.77 -20.72
N ALA A 417 0.59 -31.43 -20.70
CA ALA A 417 -0.18 -30.61 -19.76
C ALA A 417 0.32 -30.64 -18.30
N ILE A 418 1.64 -30.68 -18.15
CA ILE A 418 2.39 -30.41 -16.92
C ILE A 418 3.30 -29.20 -17.20
N ASP A 419 3.54 -28.37 -16.18
CA ASP A 419 4.56 -27.32 -16.20
C ASP A 419 5.92 -27.95 -15.84
N ASN A 420 6.89 -27.95 -16.77
CA ASN A 420 8.17 -28.65 -16.70
C ASN A 420 9.38 -27.71 -16.67
N ASP A 421 9.28 -26.47 -17.16
CA ASP A 421 10.31 -25.43 -17.00
C ASP A 421 9.99 -24.32 -15.98
N CYS A 422 8.85 -24.44 -15.30
CA CYS A 422 8.53 -23.87 -13.99
C CYS A 422 8.07 -22.40 -14.01
N ASP A 423 7.52 -21.91 -15.13
CA ASP A 423 7.07 -20.51 -15.30
C ASP A 423 5.60 -20.26 -14.88
N GLY A 424 4.82 -21.32 -14.63
CA GLY A 424 3.39 -21.28 -14.32
C GLY A 424 2.45 -21.67 -15.48
N ASN A 425 2.96 -21.86 -16.70
CA ASN A 425 2.18 -22.02 -17.94
C ASN A 425 2.44 -23.37 -18.65
N ALA A 426 1.72 -24.43 -18.26
CA ALA A 426 1.85 -25.76 -18.88
C ALA A 426 1.65 -25.79 -20.43
N ASP A 427 2.61 -26.42 -21.12
CA ASP A 427 2.84 -26.43 -22.57
C ASP A 427 3.14 -25.04 -23.23
N GLU A 428 3.75 -24.08 -22.51
CA GLU A 428 4.29 -22.85 -23.13
C GLU A 428 5.42 -23.16 -24.14
N GLY A 429 5.62 -22.28 -25.14
CA GLY A 429 6.68 -22.38 -26.15
C GLY A 429 6.55 -23.51 -27.20
N VAL A 430 5.95 -24.65 -26.86
CA VAL A 430 5.86 -25.85 -27.72
C VAL A 430 4.71 -25.84 -28.73
N ARG A 431 3.89 -24.78 -28.76
CA ARG A 431 2.69 -24.68 -29.62
C ARG A 431 2.95 -23.89 -30.90
N GLY A 432 3.56 -24.55 -31.89
CA GLY A 432 3.58 -24.06 -33.28
C GLY A 432 2.20 -24.16 -33.98
N PRO A 433 2.06 -23.64 -35.23
CA PRO A 433 0.75 -23.48 -35.91
C PRO A 433 -0.11 -24.75 -36.10
N CYS A 434 0.49 -25.94 -35.98
CA CYS A 434 -0.21 -27.22 -36.10
C CYS A 434 -0.56 -27.88 -34.73
N GLY A 435 -0.09 -27.30 -33.62
CA GLY A 435 -0.27 -27.84 -32.28
C GLY A 435 0.33 -29.24 -32.05
N CYS A 436 -0.01 -29.85 -30.91
CA CYS A 436 0.60 -31.09 -30.44
C CYS A 436 0.05 -32.37 -31.10
N ARG A 437 -0.08 -32.40 -32.45
CA ARG A 437 -0.20 -33.61 -33.29
C ARG A 437 -0.26 -33.29 -34.78
N ALA A 438 0.78 -33.67 -35.53
CA ALA A 438 0.71 -33.88 -36.97
C ALA A 438 0.75 -35.40 -37.29
N GLU A 439 -0.10 -35.88 -38.20
CA GLU A 439 0.14 -36.95 -39.19
C GLU A 439 -0.97 -36.86 -40.29
N ASP A 440 -0.64 -37.20 -41.54
CA ASP A 440 -1.51 -37.32 -42.73
C ASP A 440 -2.28 -36.05 -43.23
N ASN A 441 -1.62 -35.25 -44.11
CA ASN A 441 -2.25 -34.59 -45.27
C ASN A 441 -1.22 -34.38 -46.41
N VAL A 442 -1.56 -33.65 -47.48
CA VAL A 442 -0.77 -33.59 -48.74
C VAL A 442 -0.64 -32.16 -49.27
N GLU A 443 0.59 -31.76 -49.59
CA GLU A 443 1.01 -30.47 -50.17
C GLU A 443 0.12 -29.90 -51.31
N ILE A 444 -0.12 -28.58 -51.29
CA ILE A 444 -0.93 -27.85 -52.27
C ILE A 444 -0.06 -26.90 -53.13
N CYS A 445 0.32 -27.34 -54.34
CA CYS A 445 1.13 -26.54 -55.27
C CYS A 445 0.54 -25.13 -55.55
N GLY A 446 1.23 -24.06 -55.12
CA GLY A 446 1.02 -22.68 -55.56
C GLY A 446 0.63 -21.66 -54.48
N ASN A 447 0.75 -21.99 -53.19
CA ASN A 447 0.43 -21.10 -52.07
C ASN A 447 1.66 -20.57 -51.30
N GLY A 448 2.86 -21.12 -51.50
CA GLY A 448 4.08 -20.73 -50.79
C GLY A 448 4.21 -21.23 -49.34
N PHE A 449 3.44 -22.22 -48.89
CA PHE A 449 3.48 -22.76 -47.52
C PHE A 449 3.88 -24.25 -47.46
N ASP A 450 4.36 -24.68 -46.29
CA ASP A 450 4.77 -26.06 -45.95
C ASP A 450 3.57 -26.84 -45.37
N ASP A 451 2.58 -27.11 -46.24
CA ASP A 451 1.25 -27.61 -45.84
C ASP A 451 1.23 -29.01 -45.19
N ASP A 452 2.24 -29.85 -45.43
CA ASP A 452 2.41 -31.16 -44.79
C ASP A 452 3.60 -31.24 -43.81
N CYS A 453 4.27 -30.10 -43.55
CA CYS A 453 5.29 -29.90 -42.51
C CYS A 453 6.52 -30.82 -42.64
N ASP A 454 6.91 -31.11 -43.89
CA ASP A 454 8.14 -31.86 -44.28
C ASP A 454 9.42 -31.01 -44.09
N GLY A 455 9.29 -29.68 -44.06
CA GLY A 455 10.38 -28.72 -44.04
C GLY A 455 10.67 -28.09 -45.41
N ARG A 456 9.68 -28.07 -46.32
CA ARG A 456 9.80 -27.64 -47.72
C ARG A 456 8.54 -26.95 -48.25
N VAL A 457 8.65 -26.40 -49.46
CA VAL A 457 7.58 -25.66 -50.14
C VAL A 457 7.59 -26.00 -51.64
N GLU A 458 6.51 -26.64 -52.10
CA GLU A 458 6.09 -26.95 -53.47
C GLU A 458 6.98 -27.92 -54.29
N GLU A 459 6.96 -29.23 -53.99
CA GLU A 459 7.77 -30.23 -54.72
C GLU A 459 7.07 -31.26 -55.64
N VAL A 460 5.72 -31.36 -55.75
CA VAL A 460 5.06 -32.47 -56.50
C VAL A 460 3.91 -32.11 -57.50
N CYS A 461 4.20 -31.55 -58.70
CA CYS A 461 3.18 -31.29 -59.76
C CYS A 461 3.58 -31.60 -61.23
N GLY A 462 2.65 -32.06 -62.12
CA GLY A 462 2.93 -32.41 -63.54
C GLY A 462 1.73 -32.79 -64.46
N CYS A 463 1.90 -32.81 -65.80
CA CYS A 463 0.81 -32.74 -66.81
C CYS A 463 0.80 -33.82 -67.95
N VAL A 464 -0.36 -34.04 -68.60
CA VAL A 464 -0.64 -35.12 -69.60
C VAL A 464 -1.37 -34.62 -70.87
N LYS A 465 -1.30 -35.37 -71.98
CA LYS A 465 -1.64 -34.97 -73.37
C LYS A 465 -3.15 -34.92 -73.72
N GLY A 466 -3.62 -33.80 -74.31
CA GLY A 466 -5.03 -33.59 -74.73
C GLY A 466 -5.27 -33.15 -76.21
N PRO A 467 -6.53 -32.84 -76.57
CA PRO A 467 -6.95 -32.28 -77.87
C PRO A 467 -6.48 -30.82 -78.09
N PRO A 468 -6.54 -30.26 -79.32
CA PRO A 468 -6.08 -28.90 -79.58
C PRO A 468 -6.86 -27.86 -78.75
N GLN A 469 -6.13 -26.86 -78.25
CA GLN A 469 -6.61 -25.83 -77.32
C GLN A 469 -6.66 -24.46 -78.01
N PRO A 470 -7.45 -23.50 -77.50
CA PRO A 470 -7.23 -22.09 -77.82
C PRO A 470 -5.86 -21.62 -77.32
N CYS A 471 -5.34 -20.53 -77.89
CA CYS A 471 -4.13 -19.86 -77.42
C CYS A 471 -4.21 -18.36 -77.69
N TYR A 472 -3.62 -17.56 -76.81
CA TYR A 472 -3.47 -16.12 -76.96
C TYR A 472 -2.01 -15.75 -76.71
N GLY A 473 -1.51 -14.67 -77.32
CA GLY A 473 -0.12 -14.25 -77.21
C GLY A 473 0.10 -12.89 -76.53
N GLY A 474 -0.98 -12.24 -76.08
CA GLY A 474 -0.92 -11.11 -75.15
C GLY A 474 -1.23 -11.56 -73.71
N PRO A 475 -1.33 -10.62 -72.76
CA PRO A 475 -1.71 -10.92 -71.39
C PRO A 475 -3.12 -11.54 -71.29
N PRO A 476 -3.41 -12.41 -70.31
CA PRO A 476 -4.72 -13.07 -70.19
C PRO A 476 -5.91 -12.11 -70.12
N GLU A 477 -5.74 -11.01 -69.39
CA GLU A 477 -6.75 -9.99 -69.11
C GLU A 477 -7.22 -9.21 -70.36
N THR A 478 -6.37 -9.03 -71.38
CA THR A 478 -6.71 -8.24 -72.57
C THR A 478 -7.51 -9.04 -73.64
N VAL A 479 -7.91 -10.29 -73.36
CA VAL A 479 -8.47 -11.18 -74.39
C VAL A 479 -9.98 -10.99 -74.60
N GLY A 480 -10.34 -10.27 -75.66
CA GLY A 480 -11.73 -9.86 -75.93
C GLY A 480 -12.09 -8.49 -75.36
N VAL A 481 -11.11 -7.81 -74.75
CA VAL A 481 -11.11 -6.37 -74.46
C VAL A 481 -10.63 -5.63 -75.73
N GLY A 482 -11.03 -4.38 -75.95
CA GLY A 482 -10.74 -3.61 -77.17
C GLY A 482 -11.01 -4.37 -78.48
N GLU A 483 -10.05 -4.33 -79.40
CA GLU A 483 -10.06 -5.09 -80.67
C GLU A 483 -9.33 -6.46 -80.58
N CYS A 484 -8.91 -6.89 -79.38
CA CYS A 484 -8.05 -8.06 -79.13
C CYS A 484 -8.76 -9.43 -79.16
N ARG A 485 -8.10 -10.50 -79.67
CA ARG A 485 -8.72 -11.85 -79.80
C ARG A 485 -7.76 -13.04 -79.96
N MET A 486 -8.24 -14.24 -79.61
CA MET A 486 -7.50 -15.52 -79.50
C MET A 486 -7.49 -16.44 -80.75
N GLY A 487 -6.51 -17.37 -80.77
CA GLY A 487 -6.17 -18.36 -81.80
C GLY A 487 -6.13 -19.83 -81.30
N THR A 488 -5.37 -20.75 -81.93
CA THR A 488 -5.31 -22.21 -81.54
C THR A 488 -3.93 -22.92 -81.59
N PHE A 489 -3.73 -23.97 -80.77
CA PHE A 489 -2.48 -24.74 -80.55
C PHE A 489 -2.68 -26.26 -80.27
N GLN A 490 -1.64 -27.12 -80.34
CA GLN A 490 -1.73 -28.59 -80.09
C GLN A 490 -0.40 -29.28 -79.66
N CYS A 491 -0.44 -30.17 -78.64
CA CYS A 491 0.76 -30.78 -78.02
C CYS A 491 1.29 -32.09 -78.66
N ILE A 492 2.62 -32.27 -78.63
CA ILE A 492 3.37 -33.46 -79.09
C ILE A 492 4.20 -34.05 -77.92
N PRO A 493 4.28 -35.39 -77.72
CA PRO A 493 5.04 -35.96 -76.60
C PRO A 493 6.56 -35.95 -76.83
N GLY A 494 7.33 -35.83 -75.74
CA GLY A 494 8.76 -36.16 -75.74
C GLY A 494 9.73 -34.98 -75.81
N ASN A 495 9.27 -33.75 -75.57
CA ASN A 495 10.14 -32.60 -75.37
C ASN A 495 9.65 -31.81 -74.14
N MET A 496 10.54 -31.55 -73.18
CA MET A 496 10.30 -30.59 -72.10
C MET A 496 10.82 -29.23 -72.58
N LEU A 497 9.97 -28.20 -72.55
CA LEU A 497 10.37 -26.82 -72.84
C LEU A 497 9.71 -25.87 -71.83
N GLN A 498 10.32 -24.70 -71.71
CA GLN A 498 10.08 -23.71 -70.66
C GLN A 498 8.82 -22.85 -70.96
N GLN A 499 8.56 -21.87 -70.09
CA GLN A 499 7.53 -20.84 -70.30
C GLN A 499 7.54 -20.27 -71.73
N GLY A 500 6.34 -20.02 -72.29
CA GLY A 500 6.15 -19.08 -73.40
C GLY A 500 6.39 -19.57 -74.84
N ASP A 501 6.66 -20.85 -75.11
CA ASP A 501 6.84 -21.34 -76.49
C ASP A 501 5.51 -21.47 -77.28
N LEU A 502 4.93 -20.32 -77.62
CA LEU A 502 3.75 -20.18 -78.48
C LEU A 502 4.05 -20.36 -79.99
N SER A 503 5.18 -20.98 -80.38
CA SER A 503 5.59 -21.13 -81.80
C SER A 503 4.62 -21.93 -82.69
N GLY A 504 3.59 -22.56 -82.11
CA GLY A 504 2.47 -23.17 -82.85
C GLY A 504 1.20 -22.32 -82.97
N CYS A 505 1.06 -21.21 -82.25
CA CYS A 505 -0.19 -20.44 -82.14
C CYS A 505 -0.46 -19.63 -83.43
N ARG A 506 -1.72 -19.61 -83.91
CA ARG A 506 -2.12 -18.93 -85.16
C ARG A 506 -3.42 -18.15 -85.03
N ASP A 507 -3.51 -17.08 -85.80
CA ASP A 507 -4.70 -16.25 -86.08
C ASP A 507 -5.23 -15.38 -84.91
N TRP A 508 -4.36 -15.02 -83.96
CA TRP A 508 -4.64 -14.10 -82.84
C TRP A 508 -4.32 -12.61 -83.15
N VAL A 509 -4.83 -11.67 -82.34
CA VAL A 509 -4.60 -10.21 -82.42
C VAL A 509 -4.40 -9.63 -81.01
N GLY A 510 -3.35 -8.84 -80.79
CA GLY A 510 -3.00 -8.26 -79.49
C GLY A 510 -2.86 -6.72 -79.47
N PRO A 511 -2.55 -6.16 -78.28
CA PRO A 511 -2.42 -4.72 -78.00
C PRO A 511 -1.57 -3.92 -79.00
N GLN A 512 -1.96 -2.67 -79.25
CA GLN A 512 -1.21 -1.67 -80.03
C GLN A 512 -1.17 -0.33 -79.28
N TYR A 513 -0.32 0.62 -79.67
CA TYR A 513 -0.13 1.85 -78.88
C TYR A 513 -1.25 2.88 -79.12
N GLU A 514 -1.74 3.45 -78.02
CA GLU A 514 -2.90 4.34 -77.92
C GLU A 514 -2.77 5.71 -78.60
N ILE A 515 -3.93 6.25 -79.01
CA ILE A 515 -4.05 7.54 -79.70
C ILE A 515 -5.46 8.14 -79.52
N CYS A 516 -5.54 9.32 -78.90
CA CYS A 516 -6.79 10.02 -78.56
C CYS A 516 -7.82 10.09 -79.72
N ASN A 517 -8.72 9.11 -79.80
CA ASN A 517 -9.66 8.88 -80.90
C ASN A 517 -11.01 8.26 -80.49
N GLY A 518 -11.19 7.90 -79.22
CA GLY A 518 -12.41 7.28 -78.68
C GLY A 518 -12.45 5.77 -78.89
N ARG A 519 -11.32 5.08 -78.70
CA ARG A 519 -11.16 3.63 -78.82
C ARG A 519 -10.26 3.06 -77.72
N ASP A 520 -10.36 1.74 -77.61
CA ASP A 520 -9.53 0.85 -76.80
C ASP A 520 -8.67 0.04 -77.80
N ASP A 521 -7.55 0.66 -78.21
CA ASP A 521 -6.57 0.16 -79.17
C ASP A 521 -5.40 -0.59 -78.47
N ASP A 522 -5.14 -0.36 -77.17
CA ASP A 522 -4.21 -1.18 -76.34
C ASP A 522 -4.85 -2.32 -75.52
N CYS A 523 -6.18 -2.39 -75.46
CA CYS A 523 -6.94 -3.48 -74.86
C CYS A 523 -6.85 -3.58 -73.32
N ASP A 524 -6.56 -2.49 -72.59
CA ASP A 524 -6.64 -2.43 -71.11
C ASP A 524 -8.08 -2.26 -70.58
N GLY A 525 -9.03 -1.90 -71.45
CA GLY A 525 -10.44 -1.70 -71.11
C GLY A 525 -10.85 -0.26 -70.80
N ARG A 526 -9.95 0.70 -71.04
CA ARG A 526 -10.21 2.14 -70.97
C ARG A 526 -10.31 2.72 -72.39
N THR A 527 -9.97 3.99 -72.58
CA THR A 527 -10.06 4.73 -73.85
C THR A 527 -9.29 6.05 -73.75
N ASP A 528 -8.27 6.24 -74.60
CA ASP A 528 -7.50 7.49 -74.79
C ASP A 528 -6.62 7.97 -73.60
N GLU A 529 -5.96 7.06 -72.86
CA GLU A 529 -5.23 7.29 -71.60
C GLU A 529 -3.70 7.51 -71.71
N ASN A 530 -3.10 7.41 -72.91
CA ASN A 530 -1.66 7.65 -73.07
C ASN A 530 -1.29 9.16 -73.04
N PRO A 531 -0.20 9.58 -72.35
CA PRO A 531 -0.11 10.93 -71.78
C PRO A 531 0.45 12.03 -72.71
N SER A 532 0.43 11.87 -74.04
CA SER A 532 1.04 12.85 -74.95
C SER A 532 0.27 14.17 -75.14
N ASP A 533 -0.97 14.24 -74.66
CA ASP A 533 -1.84 15.44 -74.69
C ASP A 533 -2.44 15.80 -73.30
N GLY A 534 -1.98 15.17 -72.21
CA GLY A 534 -2.42 15.41 -70.82
C GLY A 534 -1.47 16.30 -70.00
N ASN A 535 -1.92 16.74 -68.82
CA ASN A 535 -1.04 17.34 -67.80
C ASN A 535 -0.53 16.25 -66.81
N ALA A 536 0.34 16.63 -65.86
CA ALA A 536 0.97 15.69 -64.92
C ALA A 536 -0.04 14.88 -64.08
N CYS A 537 -1.18 15.48 -63.75
CA CYS A 537 -2.30 14.84 -63.04
C CYS A 537 -3.37 14.29 -63.99
N GLY A 538 -2.98 13.84 -65.19
CA GLY A 538 -3.80 12.97 -66.05
C GLY A 538 -5.08 13.57 -66.65
N THR A 539 -5.28 14.89 -66.60
CA THR A 539 -6.53 15.52 -67.06
C THR A 539 -6.32 16.58 -68.14
N CYS A 540 -7.31 16.71 -69.03
CA CYS A 540 -7.33 17.71 -70.11
C CYS A 540 -7.72 19.11 -69.60
N GLY A 541 -6.90 19.69 -68.72
CA GLY A 541 -7.21 20.95 -68.03
C GLY A 541 -6.01 21.72 -67.46
N ARG A 542 -6.30 22.70 -66.61
CA ARG A 542 -5.32 23.45 -65.81
C ARG A 542 -5.59 23.19 -64.30
N PRO A 543 -4.56 23.02 -63.47
CA PRO A 543 -4.72 22.72 -62.03
C PRO A 543 -5.32 23.86 -61.19
N PRO A 544 -5.74 23.57 -59.94
CA PRO A 544 -6.23 24.52 -58.94
C PRO A 544 -5.08 25.22 -58.16
N VAL A 545 -5.06 25.14 -56.83
CA VAL A 545 -4.10 25.78 -55.90
C VAL A 545 -3.96 24.89 -54.67
N GLU A 546 -2.76 24.80 -54.10
CA GLU A 546 -2.42 23.95 -52.94
C GLU A 546 -3.31 24.08 -51.70
N LEU A 547 -3.46 22.93 -51.03
CA LEU A 547 -4.05 22.72 -49.71
C LEU A 547 -3.03 21.98 -48.83
N CYS A 548 -3.36 21.76 -47.56
CA CYS A 548 -2.53 20.97 -46.63
C CYS A 548 -3.20 19.60 -46.43
N ASP A 549 -2.95 18.67 -47.35
CA ASP A 549 -3.55 17.31 -47.32
C ASP A 549 -2.62 16.18 -47.77
N GLY A 550 -1.31 16.45 -47.93
CA GLY A 550 -0.31 15.43 -48.26
C GLY A 550 -0.29 15.01 -49.73
N GLN A 551 -0.89 15.81 -50.62
CA GLN A 551 -0.93 15.58 -52.07
C GLN A 551 -0.46 16.83 -52.83
N ASP A 552 0.22 16.63 -53.94
CA ASP A 552 0.55 17.65 -54.94
C ASP A 552 -0.75 18.10 -55.66
N ASN A 553 -1.42 19.15 -55.17
CA ASN A 553 -2.76 19.56 -55.63
C ASN A 553 -2.71 20.41 -56.92
N ASP A 554 -1.63 21.16 -57.12
CA ASP A 554 -1.28 22.06 -58.24
C ASP A 554 -0.50 21.31 -59.34
N CYS A 555 0.12 20.17 -59.00
CA CYS A 555 0.86 19.27 -59.89
C CYS A 555 2.22 19.86 -60.34
N ASP A 556 2.91 20.54 -59.42
CA ASP A 556 4.24 21.16 -59.56
C ASP A 556 5.39 20.14 -59.40
N GLY A 557 5.16 19.09 -58.60
CA GLY A 557 6.17 18.11 -58.18
C GLY A 557 6.73 18.36 -56.77
N LEU A 558 6.13 19.27 -56.01
CA LEU A 558 6.30 19.46 -54.57
C LEU A 558 5.03 18.98 -53.84
N THR A 559 4.94 19.15 -52.53
CA THR A 559 3.78 18.71 -51.74
C THR A 559 3.62 19.63 -50.54
N ASP A 560 2.41 20.14 -50.33
CA ASP A 560 2.05 21.10 -49.27
C ASP A 560 2.99 22.35 -49.21
N GLU A 561 3.59 22.81 -50.32
CA GLU A 561 4.58 23.89 -50.26
C GLU A 561 3.95 25.28 -50.13
N GLY A 562 4.50 26.10 -49.22
CA GLY A 562 3.97 27.44 -48.93
C GLY A 562 2.67 27.46 -48.10
N VAL A 563 2.09 26.30 -47.81
CA VAL A 563 1.07 26.08 -46.77
C VAL A 563 1.62 25.40 -45.51
N SER A 564 2.82 24.82 -45.60
CA SER A 564 3.63 24.28 -44.51
C SER A 564 4.22 25.37 -43.58
N ASN A 565 4.42 25.00 -42.31
CA ASN A 565 4.94 25.84 -41.22
C ASN A 565 6.49 25.85 -41.18
N ALA A 566 7.10 26.50 -40.19
CA ALA A 566 8.58 26.60 -40.08
C ALA A 566 9.26 25.23 -39.86
N CYS A 567 8.60 24.31 -39.15
CA CYS A 567 9.02 22.91 -39.01
C CYS A 567 8.82 22.06 -40.28
N GLY A 568 8.26 22.63 -41.36
CA GLY A 568 7.96 21.91 -42.60
C GLY A 568 6.71 21.02 -42.53
N GLN A 569 5.85 21.20 -41.52
CA GLN A 569 4.61 20.44 -41.32
C GLN A 569 3.36 21.27 -41.63
N CYS A 570 2.23 20.61 -41.89
CA CYS A 570 0.95 21.26 -42.13
C CYS A 570 0.27 21.72 -40.83
N GLY A 571 0.14 23.04 -40.63
CA GLY A 571 -0.66 23.60 -39.54
C GLY A 571 -0.15 24.93 -38.98
N ALA A 572 -0.51 25.21 -37.73
CA ALA A 572 0.23 26.16 -36.90
C ALA A 572 1.60 25.57 -36.52
N LEU A 573 2.47 26.36 -35.90
CA LEU A 573 3.60 25.79 -35.16
C LEU A 573 3.07 25.05 -33.92
N PRO A 574 3.80 24.04 -33.42
CA PRO A 574 3.65 23.54 -32.05
C PRO A 574 3.81 24.66 -31.01
N GLN A 575 3.66 24.31 -29.74
CA GLN A 575 4.18 25.14 -28.66
C GLN A 575 5.46 24.48 -28.14
N GLU A 576 6.45 25.30 -27.77
CA GLU A 576 7.61 24.81 -27.02
C GLU A 576 7.15 23.96 -25.84
N VAL A 577 7.72 22.75 -25.76
CA VAL A 577 7.76 21.89 -24.58
C VAL A 577 9.15 22.10 -23.96
N CYS A 578 9.49 21.36 -22.91
CA CYS A 578 10.78 21.51 -22.24
C CYS A 578 11.55 20.20 -22.31
N ASP A 579 11.92 19.82 -23.53
CA ASP A 579 12.48 18.52 -23.92
C ASP A 579 13.89 18.63 -24.54
N THR A 580 14.50 19.83 -24.55
CA THR A 580 15.79 20.17 -25.18
C THR A 580 15.83 20.11 -26.71
N GLN A 581 14.65 20.05 -27.36
CA GLN A 581 14.49 20.20 -28.80
C GLN A 581 13.95 21.60 -29.14
N ASP A 582 14.00 21.96 -30.42
CA ASP A 582 13.39 23.17 -31.01
C ASP A 582 12.02 22.71 -31.53
N ASN A 583 10.98 22.72 -30.69
CA ASN A 583 9.67 22.13 -31.03
C ASN A 583 8.85 23.05 -31.95
N ASP A 584 8.96 24.37 -31.77
CA ASP A 584 8.28 25.40 -32.57
C ASP A 584 9.11 25.85 -33.80
N CYS A 585 10.39 25.48 -33.88
CA CYS A 585 11.28 25.69 -35.03
C CYS A 585 11.65 27.16 -35.30
N ASP A 586 11.62 28.03 -34.29
CA ASP A 586 12.17 29.39 -34.29
C ASP A 586 13.71 29.42 -34.46
N GLY A 587 14.41 28.36 -34.00
CA GLY A 587 15.87 28.28 -33.96
C GLY A 587 16.48 28.62 -32.60
N LEU A 588 15.64 28.69 -31.56
CA LEU A 588 16.00 28.62 -30.14
C LEU A 588 15.66 27.20 -29.61
N ILE A 589 15.73 27.01 -28.30
CA ILE A 589 15.48 25.72 -27.61
C ILE A 589 14.94 26.07 -26.21
N ASP A 590 13.81 25.49 -25.83
CA ASP A 590 13.15 25.61 -24.52
C ASP A 590 12.81 27.09 -24.12
N GLU A 591 12.67 28.04 -25.04
CA GLU A 591 12.53 29.45 -24.65
C GLU A 591 11.13 29.81 -24.13
N GLY A 592 11.09 30.28 -22.87
CA GLY A 592 9.83 30.55 -22.17
C GLY A 592 9.20 29.33 -21.49
N THR A 593 9.71 28.12 -21.75
CA THR A 593 9.41 26.91 -20.96
C THR A 593 10.42 26.72 -19.82
N VAL A 594 11.67 27.18 -19.98
CA VAL A 594 12.68 27.20 -18.90
C VAL A 594 12.27 28.02 -17.66
N ASN A 595 12.69 27.52 -16.49
CA ASN A 595 12.52 28.18 -15.20
C ASN A 595 13.44 29.42 -15.01
N TYR A 596 13.39 30.07 -13.84
CA TYR A 596 14.25 31.24 -13.53
C TYR A 596 15.77 30.98 -13.60
N CYS A 597 16.22 29.74 -13.64
CA CYS A 597 17.62 29.35 -13.74
C CYS A 597 18.01 28.77 -15.12
N GLY A 598 17.10 28.82 -16.11
CA GLY A 598 17.38 28.33 -17.45
C GLY A 598 17.32 26.80 -17.58
N THR A 599 16.53 26.12 -16.75
CA THR A 599 16.36 24.65 -16.80
C THR A 599 14.89 24.22 -16.85
N CYS A 600 14.64 23.08 -17.49
CA CYS A 600 13.31 22.51 -17.66
C CYS A 600 12.78 21.80 -16.41
N GLY A 601 11.58 22.15 -15.95
CA GLY A 601 10.80 21.47 -14.88
C GLY A 601 11.39 21.46 -13.46
N GLN A 602 12.71 21.61 -13.35
CA GLN A 602 13.54 21.55 -12.15
C GLN A 602 13.36 22.78 -11.25
N SER A 603 13.88 22.69 -10.03
CA SER A 603 13.94 23.81 -9.09
C SER A 603 15.39 24.31 -8.94
N CYS A 604 15.60 25.62 -8.99
CA CYS A 604 16.93 26.25 -8.93
C CYS A 604 17.76 25.86 -7.70
N PHE A 605 17.09 25.61 -6.58
CA PHE A 605 17.70 25.36 -5.29
C PHE A 605 16.88 24.32 -4.52
N THR A 606 17.59 23.48 -3.78
CA THR A 606 17.04 22.53 -2.82
C THR A 606 17.73 22.76 -1.48
N GLN A 607 16.99 22.70 -0.38
CA GLN A 607 17.53 22.34 0.93
C GLN A 607 16.97 20.98 1.30
N VAL A 608 17.85 20.07 1.71
CA VAL A 608 17.50 18.76 2.26
C VAL A 608 17.54 18.86 3.79
N PHE A 609 16.85 17.94 4.46
CA PHE A 609 16.94 17.66 5.89
C PHE A 609 16.82 16.14 6.04
N ASP A 610 17.90 15.46 6.45
CA ASP A 610 17.95 14.01 6.68
C ASP A 610 18.81 13.60 7.89
N ASP A 611 19.79 14.39 8.34
CA ASP A 611 20.61 14.09 9.51
C ASP A 611 20.13 14.74 10.84
N GLN A 612 20.74 14.32 11.96
CA GLN A 612 20.42 14.84 13.29
C GLN A 612 20.62 16.37 13.44
N GLU A 613 21.68 16.95 12.85
CA GLU A 613 21.91 18.40 12.93
C GLU A 613 20.80 19.16 12.20
N ASP A 614 20.38 18.68 11.04
CA ASP A 614 19.27 19.24 10.26
C ASP A 614 17.90 19.07 10.98
N TRP A 615 17.65 17.94 11.64
CA TRP A 615 16.46 17.76 12.48
C TRP A 615 16.44 18.74 13.66
N GLU A 616 17.60 19.02 14.27
CA GLU A 616 17.78 20.01 15.36
C GLU A 616 17.65 21.49 14.91
N LEU A 617 17.68 21.80 13.61
CA LEU A 617 17.31 23.13 13.09
C LEU A 617 15.79 23.39 13.21
N GLY A 618 14.98 22.34 13.39
CA GLY A 618 13.53 22.40 13.55
C GLY A 618 13.05 22.33 15.00
N SER A 619 11.72 22.34 15.16
CA SER A 619 11.03 22.14 16.44
C SER A 619 10.30 20.79 16.40
N ILE A 620 10.86 19.80 17.12
CA ILE A 620 10.30 18.46 17.28
C ILE A 620 9.21 18.47 18.37
N VAL A 621 8.10 17.74 18.15
CA VAL A 621 7.05 17.45 19.14
C VAL A 621 6.56 16.02 18.96
N ASN A 622 6.76 15.15 19.94
CA ASN A 622 6.32 13.74 19.92
C ASN A 622 6.91 12.87 18.78
N LEU A 623 8.10 13.25 18.30
CA LEU A 623 8.98 12.40 17.49
C LEU A 623 10.30 12.21 18.25
N ILE A 624 11.03 11.15 17.94
CA ILE A 624 12.39 10.88 18.44
C ILE A 624 13.26 10.39 17.29
N ALA A 625 14.57 10.59 17.39
CA ALA A 625 15.51 9.72 16.66
C ALA A 625 15.53 8.35 17.36
N PRO A 626 15.46 7.23 16.63
CA PRO A 626 15.55 5.90 17.23
C PRO A 626 16.99 5.56 17.66
N ASP A 627 17.13 4.85 18.78
CA ASP A 627 18.40 4.25 19.18
C ASP A 627 18.85 3.22 18.12
N GLY A 628 19.69 3.64 17.18
CA GLY A 628 20.22 2.80 16.10
C GLY A 628 20.17 3.38 14.68
N ALA A 629 19.40 4.45 14.42
CA ALA A 629 19.41 5.13 13.13
C ALA A 629 19.46 6.67 13.30
N PRO A 630 20.64 7.31 13.13
CA PRO A 630 20.82 8.75 13.41
C PRO A 630 20.11 9.69 12.41
N ASN A 631 19.59 9.15 11.30
CA ASN A 631 19.11 9.92 10.14
C ASN A 631 17.58 9.83 9.95
N ALA A 632 16.79 9.66 11.02
CA ALA A 632 15.33 9.55 10.92
C ALA A 632 14.60 10.04 12.17
N LEU A 633 13.42 10.64 11.97
CA LEU A 633 12.46 10.97 13.02
C LEU A 633 11.30 9.97 13.02
N THR A 634 11.21 9.11 14.04
CA THR A 634 10.10 8.17 14.23
C THR A 634 9.05 8.69 15.22
N LEU A 635 7.79 8.23 15.10
CA LEU A 635 6.85 8.32 16.23
C LEU A 635 7.34 7.43 17.37
N GLY A 636 7.54 8.03 18.55
CA GLY A 636 8.07 7.34 19.72
C GLY A 636 7.36 6.02 20.03
N SER A 637 8.09 4.92 19.82
CA SER A 637 7.63 3.56 20.01
C SER A 637 7.84 3.11 21.45
N THR A 638 6.77 2.54 22.02
CA THR A 638 6.72 1.63 23.19
C THR A 638 7.46 1.94 24.50
N GLU A 639 8.20 3.05 24.62
CA GLU A 639 8.42 3.76 25.87
C GLU A 639 7.90 5.19 25.74
N VAL A 640 6.61 5.38 26.04
CA VAL A 640 6.08 6.71 26.40
C VAL A 640 6.58 7.08 27.79
N ARG A 641 7.88 7.37 27.86
CA ARG A 641 8.51 8.15 28.91
C ARG A 641 8.08 9.61 28.74
N GLY A 642 6.80 9.85 28.99
CA GLY A 642 6.35 11.17 29.43
C GLY A 642 7.26 11.64 30.57
N ASP A 643 7.46 12.96 30.65
CA ASP A 643 8.28 13.63 31.66
C ASP A 643 8.06 12.94 33.01
N SER A 644 9.12 12.40 33.64
CA SER A 644 9.03 11.37 34.69
C SER A 644 8.58 11.93 36.04
N TYR A 645 7.50 12.70 36.00
CA TYR A 645 7.14 13.73 36.93
C TYR A 645 5.62 13.94 36.95
N LEU A 646 5.00 13.56 38.06
CA LEU A 646 3.60 13.85 38.32
C LEU A 646 3.46 15.26 38.92
N TRP A 647 2.69 16.12 38.25
CA TRP A 647 2.42 17.50 38.70
C TRP A 647 1.12 17.57 39.52
N ALA A 648 1.21 17.85 40.82
CA ALA A 648 0.07 17.82 41.75
C ALA A 648 -0.32 19.18 42.36
N ALA A 649 -1.55 19.64 42.08
CA ALA A 649 -2.12 20.86 42.66
C ALA A 649 -2.36 20.77 44.19
N ALA A 650 -1.66 21.61 44.95
CA ALA A 650 -1.75 21.72 46.41
C ALA A 650 -2.62 22.92 46.84
N PHE A 651 -3.92 22.69 46.99
CA PHE A 651 -4.92 23.78 47.03
C PHE A 651 -4.85 24.67 48.27
N THR A 652 -4.32 24.17 49.40
CA THR A 652 -4.20 24.93 50.66
C THR A 652 -3.11 25.97 50.62
N ASN A 653 -2.01 25.67 49.91
CA ASN A 653 -0.80 26.47 49.95
C ASN A 653 -0.68 27.43 48.76
N ARG A 654 -1.39 27.14 47.66
CA ARG A 654 -1.25 27.81 46.35
C ARG A 654 0.04 27.41 45.64
N GLU A 655 0.32 26.12 45.71
CA GLU A 655 1.52 25.47 45.19
C GLU A 655 1.09 24.38 44.19
N VAL A 656 2.01 23.99 43.32
CA VAL A 656 2.00 22.72 42.59
C VAL A 656 3.28 21.97 42.98
N VAL A 657 3.18 20.66 43.18
CA VAL A 657 4.31 19.80 43.55
C VAL A 657 4.69 18.97 42.33
N LYS A 658 5.97 19.02 41.91
CA LYS A 658 6.54 18.12 40.90
C LYS A 658 7.10 16.89 41.64
N ILE A 659 6.54 15.70 41.38
CA ILE A 659 6.92 14.45 42.03
C ILE A 659 7.56 13.54 41.01
N ASP A 660 8.83 13.16 41.20
CA ASP A 660 9.50 12.20 40.32
C ASP A 660 8.83 10.81 40.44
N THR A 661 8.42 10.21 39.32
CA THR A 661 7.61 8.98 39.30
C THR A 661 8.43 7.71 39.48
N ARG A 662 9.74 7.75 39.20
CA ARG A 662 10.64 6.58 39.31
C ARG A 662 11.18 6.41 40.72
N THR A 663 11.69 7.50 41.29
CA THR A 663 12.25 7.58 42.64
C THR A 663 11.18 7.76 43.71
N CYS A 664 10.00 8.26 43.32
CA CYS A 664 8.93 8.65 44.23
C CYS A 664 9.34 9.72 45.26
N GLU A 665 10.19 10.66 44.85
CA GLU A 665 10.58 11.82 45.66
C GLU A 665 9.93 13.12 45.15
N ILE A 666 9.97 14.17 45.97
CA ILE A 666 9.54 15.51 45.52
C ILE A 666 10.72 16.11 44.76
N ALA A 667 10.56 16.31 43.46
CA ALA A 667 11.57 16.97 42.63
C ALA A 667 11.62 18.46 42.96
N ASP A 668 10.48 19.17 42.94
CA ASP A 668 10.38 20.58 43.31
C ASP A 668 8.93 21.01 43.67
N VAL A 669 8.75 22.23 44.17
CA VAL A 669 7.46 22.84 44.57
C VAL A 669 7.37 24.29 44.10
N HIS A 670 6.52 24.54 43.11
CA HIS A 670 6.39 25.86 42.47
C HIS A 670 5.08 26.57 42.90
N PRO A 671 5.04 27.91 42.94
CA PRO A 671 3.80 28.63 43.18
C PRO A 671 2.80 28.42 42.04
N SER A 672 1.50 28.26 42.34
CA SER A 672 0.47 28.04 41.32
C SER A 672 0.00 29.31 40.61
N PHE A 673 0.62 30.47 40.91
CA PHE A 673 0.29 31.82 40.39
C PHE A 673 -1.21 32.19 40.39
N GLY A 674 -1.94 31.62 41.34
CA GLY A 674 -3.36 31.81 41.57
C GLY A 674 -3.76 31.21 42.92
N PHE A 675 -5.05 31.07 43.17
CA PHE A 675 -5.58 30.62 44.47
C PHE A 675 -6.38 29.33 44.34
N SER A 676 -6.11 28.40 45.25
CA SER A 676 -6.80 27.11 45.32
C SER A 676 -6.74 26.35 43.97
N PRO A 677 -5.53 25.99 43.49
CA PRO A 677 -5.36 25.16 42.30
C PRO A 677 -6.12 23.82 42.43
N SER A 678 -6.44 23.21 41.28
CA SER A 678 -7.10 21.89 41.24
C SER A 678 -6.99 21.08 39.95
N ARG A 679 -6.36 21.63 38.91
CA ARG A 679 -6.11 20.92 37.67
C ARG A 679 -4.65 21.06 37.30
N THR A 680 -4.12 19.97 36.78
CA THR A 680 -2.86 19.89 36.06
C THR A 680 -3.13 19.10 34.78
N ALA A 681 -2.60 19.59 33.67
CA ALA A 681 -2.51 18.89 32.39
C ALA A 681 -1.09 19.12 31.88
N VAL A 682 -0.33 18.05 31.65
CA VAL A 682 1.07 18.11 31.21
C VAL A 682 1.11 18.00 29.69
N ALA A 683 1.87 18.89 29.05
CA ALA A 683 2.08 18.90 27.60
C ALA A 683 3.20 17.91 27.22
N VAL A 684 3.29 17.58 25.92
CA VAL A 684 4.33 16.69 25.37
C VAL A 684 5.74 17.09 25.79
N ASN A 685 6.03 18.40 25.88
CA ASN A 685 7.33 18.94 26.27
C ASN A 685 7.53 19.04 27.81
N GLY A 686 6.75 18.34 28.64
CA GLY A 686 6.84 18.35 30.11
C GLY A 686 6.31 19.61 30.81
N SER A 687 6.04 20.69 30.06
CA SER A 687 5.42 21.93 30.58
C SER A 687 3.98 21.68 31.07
N VAL A 688 3.48 22.46 32.03
CA VAL A 688 2.23 22.16 32.75
C VAL A 688 1.22 23.31 32.77
N TRP A 689 -0.03 22.98 32.45
CA TRP A 689 -1.18 23.87 32.56
C TRP A 689 -1.91 23.69 33.88
N ILE A 690 -2.00 24.76 34.68
CA ILE A 690 -2.54 24.73 36.05
C ILE A 690 -3.85 25.52 36.13
N GLY A 691 -4.92 24.85 36.55
CA GLY A 691 -6.24 25.46 36.75
C GLY A 691 -6.46 25.95 38.19
N ASN A 692 -6.52 27.27 38.39
CA ASN A 692 -6.81 27.92 39.69
C ASN A 692 -8.29 28.29 39.85
N ARG A 693 -8.90 27.87 40.95
CA ARG A 693 -10.33 28.10 41.20
C ARG A 693 -10.67 29.51 41.73
N GLY A 694 -9.70 30.22 42.29
CA GLY A 694 -9.91 31.49 43.00
C GLY A 694 -10.66 31.37 44.33
N MET A 695 -10.72 30.16 44.89
CA MET A 695 -11.39 29.86 46.15
C MET A 695 -10.42 29.93 47.36
N HIS A 696 -10.95 29.71 48.57
CA HIS A 696 -10.20 29.57 49.82
C HIS A 696 -9.24 30.75 50.12
N GLY A 697 -9.84 31.92 50.39
CA GLY A 697 -9.11 33.14 50.77
C GLY A 697 -8.84 34.12 49.62
N GLY A 698 -9.23 33.77 48.39
CA GLY A 698 -9.20 34.63 47.21
C GLY A 698 -10.60 35.03 46.72
N ASN A 699 -10.63 35.78 45.62
CA ASN A 699 -11.84 36.20 44.91
C ASN A 699 -11.81 35.63 43.48
N ALA A 700 -12.65 34.66 43.15
CA ALA A 700 -12.60 34.00 41.83
C ALA A 700 -12.98 34.87 40.61
N ALA A 701 -13.49 36.10 40.81
CA ALA A 701 -13.69 37.06 39.71
C ALA A 701 -12.42 37.89 39.38
N ASP A 702 -11.40 37.81 40.22
CA ASP A 702 -10.11 38.48 40.08
C ASP A 702 -9.10 37.49 39.49
N TYR A 703 -8.45 37.87 38.38
CA TYR A 703 -7.55 37.00 37.61
C TYR A 703 -6.20 36.76 38.28
N SER A 704 -5.86 37.49 39.35
CA SER A 704 -4.73 37.13 40.23
C SER A 704 -5.07 35.95 41.17
N HIS A 705 -6.35 35.61 41.31
CA HIS A 705 -6.85 34.53 42.16
C HIS A 705 -7.43 33.35 41.35
N GLY A 706 -8.33 33.62 40.41
CA GLY A 706 -9.02 32.63 39.59
C GLY A 706 -8.62 32.78 38.12
N ASN A 707 -7.82 31.85 37.63
CA ASN A 707 -7.18 31.88 36.31
C ASN A 707 -6.80 30.45 35.87
N ALA A 708 -6.13 30.33 34.73
CA ALA A 708 -5.14 29.28 34.51
C ALA A 708 -3.77 29.91 34.25
N VAL A 709 -2.71 29.13 34.45
CA VAL A 709 -1.33 29.50 34.07
C VAL A 709 -0.65 28.34 33.38
N HIS A 710 0.32 28.66 32.52
CA HIS A 710 1.23 27.72 31.89
C HIS A 710 2.59 27.90 32.53
N LEU A 711 3.14 26.83 33.13
CA LEU A 711 4.51 26.79 33.63
C LEU A 711 5.37 25.92 32.72
N ASP A 712 6.64 26.28 32.61
CA ASP A 712 7.65 25.46 31.90
C ASP A 712 8.07 24.23 32.76
N VAL A 713 8.94 23.38 32.21
CA VAL A 713 9.44 22.15 32.85
C VAL A 713 10.13 22.42 34.19
N ASP A 714 10.80 23.58 34.31
CA ASP A 714 11.46 24.09 35.53
C ASP A 714 10.49 24.82 36.48
N GLY A 715 9.20 24.87 36.14
CA GLY A 715 8.16 25.55 36.90
C GLY A 715 8.23 27.09 36.86
N SER A 716 9.05 27.67 35.98
CA SER A 716 8.98 29.10 35.65
C SER A 716 7.66 29.44 34.94
N LEU A 717 7.22 30.69 35.03
CA LEU A 717 5.93 31.14 34.50
C LEU A 717 6.05 31.61 33.05
N ILE A 718 5.47 30.84 32.13
CA ILE A 718 5.36 31.22 30.71
C ILE A 718 4.30 32.32 30.57
N CYS A 719 3.06 32.05 30.99
CA CYS A 719 1.94 32.98 30.85
C CYS A 719 0.74 32.67 31.76
N ARG A 720 -0.22 33.60 31.81
CA ARG A 720 -1.53 33.45 32.47
C ARG A 720 -2.70 33.57 31.49
N ALA A 721 -3.63 32.62 31.52
CA ALA A 721 -4.93 32.74 30.88
C ALA A 721 -5.96 33.36 31.84
N ARG A 722 -6.59 34.48 31.47
CA ARG A 722 -7.49 35.30 32.32
C ARG A 722 -8.89 34.70 32.55
N ILE A 723 -8.97 33.38 32.71
CA ILE A 723 -10.23 32.63 32.81
C ILE A 723 -10.80 32.73 34.23
N THR A 724 -11.60 33.77 34.50
CA THR A 724 -12.22 34.02 35.81
C THR A 724 -13.58 33.33 35.98
N SER A 725 -14.17 33.43 37.19
CA SER A 725 -15.53 32.98 37.48
C SER A 725 -16.64 33.96 37.03
N GLY A 726 -16.29 35.22 36.76
CA GLY A 726 -17.24 36.33 36.57
C GLY A 726 -18.04 36.74 37.82
N ALA A 727 -17.89 36.07 38.97
CA ALA A 727 -18.71 36.26 40.16
C ALA A 727 -17.86 36.38 41.45
N ALA A 728 -17.90 37.55 42.09
CA ALA A 728 -16.96 37.93 43.15
C ALA A 728 -17.12 37.21 44.50
N SER A 729 -18.20 36.42 44.68
CA SER A 729 -18.50 35.70 45.91
C SER A 729 -19.10 34.33 45.60
N GLY A 730 -18.44 33.26 46.05
CA GLY A 730 -18.87 31.87 45.81
C GLY A 730 -18.63 31.34 44.38
N GLY A 731 -18.09 32.16 43.48
CA GLY A 731 -17.72 31.74 42.13
C GLY A 731 -16.54 30.77 42.10
N VAL A 732 -16.41 30.06 40.99
CA VAL A 732 -15.28 29.18 40.65
C VAL A 732 -14.80 29.54 39.26
N ALA A 733 -13.50 29.78 39.12
CA ALA A 733 -12.81 29.97 37.86
C ALA A 733 -12.55 28.61 37.17
N VAL A 734 -11.30 28.25 36.89
CA VAL A 734 -10.95 27.06 36.10
C VAL A 734 -11.20 25.76 36.88
N ARG A 735 -11.80 24.78 36.20
CA ARG A 735 -12.06 23.42 36.68
C ARG A 735 -11.93 22.31 35.65
N ALA A 736 -11.78 22.57 34.37
CA ALA A 736 -11.37 21.54 33.41
C ALA A 736 -10.05 21.94 32.75
N ALA A 737 -9.23 20.95 32.41
CA ALA A 737 -8.01 21.10 31.63
C ALA A 737 -7.80 19.82 30.81
N ALA A 738 -7.49 19.99 29.54
CA ALA A 738 -6.99 19.00 28.58
C ALA A 738 -6.14 19.78 27.54
N ILE A 739 -5.41 19.08 26.66
CA ILE A 739 -4.54 19.69 25.65
C ILE A 739 -4.85 19.03 24.29
N ASP A 740 -4.99 19.80 23.22
CA ASP A 740 -5.29 19.29 21.87
C ASP A 740 -4.06 18.89 21.07
N GLN A 741 -4.30 18.29 19.89
CA GLN A 741 -3.25 17.73 19.02
C GLN A 741 -2.26 18.80 18.51
N GLU A 742 -2.69 20.06 18.42
CA GLU A 742 -1.82 21.16 18.03
C GLU A 742 -1.08 21.79 19.24
N GLY A 743 -1.31 21.28 20.46
CA GLY A 743 -0.64 21.66 21.71
C GLY A 743 -1.34 22.74 22.54
N ASN A 744 -2.58 23.11 22.21
CA ASN A 744 -3.33 24.18 22.87
C ASN A 744 -4.14 23.65 24.06
N ALA A 745 -4.23 24.43 25.13
CA ALA A 745 -4.95 24.03 26.34
C ALA A 745 -6.44 24.38 26.26
N TRP A 746 -7.29 23.39 26.56
CA TRP A 746 -8.74 23.52 26.66
C TRP A 746 -9.17 23.63 28.12
N LEU A 747 -9.45 24.87 28.54
CA LEU A 747 -9.53 25.26 29.95
C LEU A 747 -10.96 25.67 30.33
N GLY A 748 -11.64 24.88 31.15
CA GLY A 748 -13.07 25.05 31.45
C GLY A 748 -13.34 25.93 32.68
N SER A 749 -14.08 27.03 32.51
CA SER A 749 -14.62 27.88 33.59
C SER A 749 -15.94 27.33 34.14
N TRP A 750 -15.96 26.97 35.42
CA TRP A 750 -17.13 26.40 36.07
C TRP A 750 -18.28 27.39 36.20
N SER A 751 -18.06 28.56 36.80
CA SER A 751 -19.15 29.51 37.05
C SER A 751 -19.66 30.21 35.79
N ARG A 752 -18.83 30.35 34.75
CA ARG A 752 -19.24 30.96 33.47
C ARG A 752 -19.87 29.96 32.51
N ARG A 753 -19.68 28.65 32.73
CA ARG A 753 -20.06 27.56 31.80
C ARG A 753 -19.46 27.78 30.40
N LYS A 754 -18.15 28.05 30.36
CA LYS A 754 -17.39 28.22 29.12
C LYS A 754 -16.18 27.32 29.14
N ILE A 755 -15.73 26.87 27.97
CA ILE A 755 -14.39 26.31 27.79
C ILE A 755 -13.63 27.19 26.78
N TYR A 756 -12.33 27.32 27.00
CA TYR A 756 -11.48 28.27 26.30
C TYR A 756 -10.35 27.50 25.63
N ARG A 757 -10.15 27.67 24.32
CA ARG A 757 -8.95 27.21 23.61
C ARG A 757 -7.88 28.27 23.79
N VAL A 758 -6.75 27.92 24.38
CA VAL A 758 -5.67 28.86 24.72
C VAL A 758 -4.37 28.34 24.12
N SER A 759 -3.64 29.20 23.42
CA SER A 759 -2.44 28.79 22.69
C SER A 759 -1.41 28.15 23.61
N GLY A 760 -0.82 27.05 23.16
CA GLY A 760 0.31 26.40 23.84
C GLY A 760 1.65 27.11 23.68
N VAL A 761 1.75 28.08 22.77
CA VAL A 761 3.02 28.75 22.40
C VAL A 761 2.92 30.27 22.25
N GLU A 762 1.73 30.83 22.00
CA GLU A 762 1.57 32.27 21.77
C GLU A 762 1.20 33.04 23.05
N VAL A 763 2.05 34.02 23.38
CA VAL A 763 1.89 34.91 24.54
C VAL A 763 1.78 36.37 24.13
N GLU A 764 0.90 37.11 24.79
CA GLU A 764 0.71 38.55 24.62
C GLU A 764 1.41 39.33 25.77
N PRO A 765 1.88 40.57 25.53
CA PRO A 765 2.48 41.38 26.58
C PRO A 765 1.52 41.65 27.74
N GLY A 766 1.93 41.26 28.95
CA GLY A 766 1.14 41.39 30.17
C GLY A 766 0.73 42.81 30.52
N ASP A 767 -0.36 42.95 31.29
CA ASP A 767 -0.84 44.28 31.70
C ASP A 767 0.01 44.94 32.79
N ALA A 768 -0.25 46.24 32.99
CA ALA A 768 0.46 47.09 33.94
C ALA A 768 0.09 46.87 35.43
N VAL A 769 -0.67 45.82 35.78
CA VAL A 769 -1.08 45.52 37.17
C VAL A 769 -0.07 44.57 37.84
N ASP A 770 0.34 43.49 37.16
CA ASP A 770 1.38 42.58 37.66
C ASP A 770 2.47 42.19 36.65
N GLY A 771 2.36 42.60 35.38
CA GLY A 771 3.41 42.42 34.37
C GLY A 771 3.64 40.98 33.91
N ILE A 772 2.74 40.06 34.27
CA ILE A 772 2.79 38.65 33.85
C ILE A 772 2.25 38.53 32.42
N PRO A 773 2.98 37.87 31.48
CA PRO A 773 2.50 37.65 30.11
C PRO A 773 1.15 36.94 30.08
N ASP A 774 0.30 37.33 29.13
CA ASP A 774 -1.02 36.71 28.95
C ASP A 774 -0.95 35.59 27.92
N CYS A 775 -1.55 34.43 28.20
CA CYS A 775 -1.65 33.37 27.22
C CYS A 775 -2.71 33.75 26.17
N ARG A 776 -2.40 33.68 24.87
CA ARG A 776 -3.35 34.07 23.82
C ARG A 776 -4.57 33.15 23.84
N ILE A 777 -5.75 33.70 24.14
CA ILE A 777 -7.02 32.98 24.02
C ILE A 777 -7.39 32.94 22.53
N LEU A 778 -7.42 31.74 21.96
CA LEU A 778 -7.77 31.50 20.56
C LEU A 778 -9.29 31.43 20.37
N GLN A 779 -10.02 30.85 21.33
CA GLN A 779 -11.46 30.66 21.24
C GLN A 779 -12.17 30.63 22.61
N GLU A 780 -13.44 31.04 22.65
CA GLU A 780 -14.38 30.72 23.73
C GLU A 780 -15.57 29.90 23.20
N VAL A 781 -15.92 28.79 23.86
CA VAL A 781 -17.12 27.98 23.57
C VAL A 781 -18.08 28.03 24.77
N ASP A 782 -19.35 28.39 24.53
CA ASP A 782 -20.40 28.46 25.57
C ASP A 782 -21.05 27.09 25.80
N LEU A 783 -20.82 26.49 26.96
CA LEU A 783 -21.21 25.13 27.28
C LEU A 783 -22.69 25.00 27.70
N PRO A 784 -23.32 23.83 27.50
CA PRO A 784 -24.64 23.53 28.06
C PRO A 784 -24.59 23.26 29.58
N SER A 785 -23.42 22.95 30.16
CA SER A 785 -23.24 22.72 31.60
C SER A 785 -21.86 23.19 32.10
N PRO A 786 -21.64 23.36 33.43
CA PRO A 786 -20.31 23.64 33.98
C PRO A 786 -19.32 22.48 33.77
N ALA A 787 -18.19 22.69 33.10
CA ALA A 787 -17.18 21.64 32.94
C ALA A 787 -16.48 21.32 34.29
N TYR A 788 -16.63 20.09 34.80
CA TYR A 788 -15.88 19.61 35.98
C TYR A 788 -14.51 19.04 35.61
N GLY A 789 -14.35 18.55 34.38
CA GLY A 789 -13.15 17.90 33.87
C GLY A 789 -13.26 17.82 32.35
N ALA A 790 -12.12 17.60 31.69
CA ALA A 790 -12.01 17.45 30.26
C ALA A 790 -11.01 16.35 29.91
N ALA A 791 -11.22 15.71 28.76
CA ALA A 791 -10.31 14.83 28.05
C ALA A 791 -10.60 14.99 26.54
N ILE A 792 -9.67 14.63 25.66
CA ILE A 792 -9.81 14.73 24.21
C ILE A 792 -9.53 13.35 23.59
N ASP A 793 -10.40 12.87 22.71
CA ASP A 793 -10.25 11.57 22.05
C ASP A 793 -9.22 11.60 20.90
N SER A 794 -8.88 10.44 20.33
CA SER A 794 -7.87 10.35 19.27
C SER A 794 -8.29 11.06 17.97
N LYS A 795 -9.60 11.27 17.81
CA LYS A 795 -10.26 11.93 16.67
C LYS A 795 -10.37 13.46 16.83
N GLY A 796 -9.84 14.01 17.92
CA GLY A 796 -9.82 15.46 18.16
C GLY A 796 -11.14 16.02 18.71
N PHE A 797 -11.99 15.21 19.35
CA PHE A 797 -13.16 15.73 20.06
C PHE A 797 -12.89 15.86 21.56
N LEU A 798 -13.16 17.05 22.08
CA LEU A 798 -13.13 17.42 23.48
C LEU A 798 -14.42 17.02 24.19
N TRP A 799 -14.27 16.27 25.28
CA TRP A 799 -15.37 15.79 26.10
C TRP A 799 -15.38 16.46 27.47
N THR A 800 -16.55 16.93 27.94
CA THR A 800 -16.67 17.58 29.26
C THR A 800 -17.52 16.81 30.27
N ALA A 801 -17.06 16.71 31.52
CA ALA A 801 -17.83 16.15 32.65
C ALA A 801 -19.00 17.06 33.11
N THR A 802 -19.71 16.65 34.18
CA THR A 802 -21.03 17.16 34.63
C THR A 802 -22.21 16.75 33.73
N SER A 803 -22.13 17.01 32.43
CA SER A 803 -23.08 16.54 31.41
C SER A 803 -22.24 16.24 30.17
N PRO A 804 -22.09 14.96 29.76
CA PRO A 804 -21.23 14.60 28.64
C PRO A 804 -21.61 15.42 27.41
N THR A 805 -20.65 16.18 26.93
CA THR A 805 -20.78 17.13 25.81
C THR A 805 -19.53 16.93 24.98
N LYS A 806 -19.70 16.57 23.71
CA LYS A 806 -18.66 16.36 22.70
C LYS A 806 -18.54 17.62 21.87
N ILE A 807 -17.31 18.12 21.72
CA ILE A 807 -16.98 19.41 21.11
C ILE A 807 -15.84 19.14 20.12
N ASP A 808 -15.95 19.59 18.87
CA ASP A 808 -14.84 19.49 17.93
C ASP A 808 -13.75 20.51 18.31
N THR A 809 -12.47 20.10 18.41
CA THR A 809 -11.40 21.05 18.76
C THR A 809 -11.01 21.96 17.59
N ARG A 810 -11.38 21.61 16.34
CA ARG A 810 -10.97 22.35 15.15
C ARG A 810 -11.72 23.69 15.04
N ASP A 811 -13.02 23.66 15.25
CA ASP A 811 -13.93 24.81 15.13
C ASP A 811 -14.74 25.15 16.40
N GLY A 812 -14.69 24.30 17.44
CA GLY A 812 -15.41 24.51 18.70
C GLY A 812 -16.92 24.17 18.67
N GLU A 813 -17.44 23.52 17.62
CA GLU A 813 -18.85 23.14 17.54
C GLU A 813 -19.21 22.01 18.53
N ILE A 814 -20.37 22.14 19.19
CA ILE A 814 -20.92 21.11 20.08
C ILE A 814 -21.66 20.06 19.23
N VAL A 815 -20.88 19.13 18.67
CA VAL A 815 -21.37 18.06 17.79
C VAL A 815 -22.19 16.98 18.51
N GLY A 816 -22.03 16.83 19.83
CA GLY A 816 -22.71 15.78 20.59
C GLY A 816 -23.02 16.15 22.03
N ARG A 817 -24.11 15.61 22.56
CA ARG A 817 -24.45 15.76 23.99
C ARG A 817 -25.30 14.63 24.51
N VAL A 818 -24.84 13.98 25.57
CA VAL A 818 -25.64 13.04 26.35
C VAL A 818 -26.46 13.81 27.40
N PRO A 819 -27.80 13.72 27.40
CA PRO A 819 -28.61 14.28 28.46
C PRO A 819 -28.34 13.52 29.77
N GLY A 820 -28.01 14.24 30.84
CA GLY A 820 -27.83 13.68 32.19
C GLY A 820 -29.14 13.21 32.82
N GLN A 821 -29.78 12.20 32.22
CA GLN A 821 -30.90 11.47 32.80
C GLN A 821 -30.40 10.50 33.88
N ALA A 822 -31.32 10.04 34.73
CA ALA A 822 -30.99 8.98 35.67
C ALA A 822 -30.98 7.64 34.93
N LEU A 823 -29.80 7.05 34.75
CA LEU A 823 -29.66 5.70 34.23
C LEU A 823 -30.36 4.72 35.17
N ALA A 824 -31.24 3.89 34.61
CA ALA A 824 -31.77 2.72 35.30
C ALA A 824 -30.69 1.63 35.26
N VAL A 825 -29.97 1.44 36.36
CA VAL A 825 -28.98 0.37 36.48
C VAL A 825 -29.67 -0.92 36.87
N GLY A 826 -29.42 -1.98 36.11
CA GLY A 826 -29.79 -3.36 36.44
C GLY A 826 -28.94 -3.92 37.58
N GLY A 827 -28.90 -3.23 38.72
CA GLY A 827 -28.28 -3.73 39.94
C GLY A 827 -29.09 -4.88 40.56
N PRO A 828 -28.59 -5.52 41.64
CA PRO A 828 -29.27 -6.64 42.30
C PRO A 828 -30.60 -6.28 43.00
N ASN A 829 -31.09 -5.04 42.83
CA ASN A 829 -32.46 -4.62 43.14
C ASN A 829 -33.01 -3.91 41.88
N ASP A 830 -34.02 -4.50 41.23
CA ASP A 830 -34.60 -3.93 40.01
C ASP A 830 -35.14 -2.50 40.24
N GLY A 831 -34.68 -1.55 39.42
CA GLY A 831 -35.18 -0.17 39.40
C GLY A 831 -34.37 0.86 40.21
N GLU A 832 -33.09 0.60 40.50
CA GLU A 832 -32.21 1.63 41.03
C GLU A 832 -31.83 2.67 39.94
N TYR A 833 -32.02 3.94 40.27
CA TYR A 833 -31.78 5.08 39.36
C TYR A 833 -30.55 5.86 39.82
N ILE A 834 -29.43 5.79 39.10
CA ILE A 834 -28.25 6.59 39.45
C ILE A 834 -28.44 8.05 39.00
N SER A 835 -28.54 8.95 39.99
CA SER A 835 -28.34 10.40 39.77
C SER A 835 -26.85 10.66 39.57
N ALA A 836 -26.34 10.27 38.39
CA ALA A 836 -24.93 10.27 38.08
C ALA A 836 -24.36 11.70 38.12
N ARG A 837 -23.40 11.92 39.03
CA ARG A 837 -22.59 13.13 39.09
C ARG A 837 -21.19 12.79 38.60
N PHE A 838 -21.02 12.89 37.29
CA PHE A 838 -19.74 12.72 36.60
C PHE A 838 -18.73 13.77 37.09
N TYR A 839 -17.53 13.32 37.45
CA TYR A 839 -16.61 14.11 38.28
C TYR A 839 -15.19 14.12 37.71
N GLY A 840 -14.60 12.95 37.56
CA GLY A 840 -13.42 12.67 36.73
C GLY A 840 -13.85 12.17 35.37
N ILE A 841 -12.96 12.31 34.40
CA ILE A 841 -13.12 11.87 33.01
C ILE A 841 -11.76 11.34 32.52
N ALA A 842 -11.79 10.26 31.76
CA ALA A 842 -10.69 9.69 31.00
C ALA A 842 -11.26 9.09 29.71
N ILE A 843 -10.42 8.78 28.72
CA ILE A 843 -10.84 8.18 27.44
C ILE A 843 -9.97 6.96 27.17
N ASP A 844 -10.58 5.85 26.77
CA ASP A 844 -9.89 4.58 26.47
C ASP A 844 -9.38 4.48 25.03
N ARG A 845 -8.67 3.39 24.72
CA ARG A 845 -8.06 3.14 23.40
C ARG A 845 -9.06 3.13 22.24
N ASN A 846 -10.36 2.96 22.52
CA ASN A 846 -11.44 2.84 21.55
C ASN A 846 -12.29 4.14 21.51
N ASP A 847 -11.72 5.28 21.94
CA ASP A 847 -12.36 6.59 22.12
C ASP A 847 -13.56 6.63 23.09
N ASN A 848 -13.78 5.58 23.90
CA ASN A 848 -14.91 5.59 24.83
C ASN A 848 -14.57 6.37 26.10
N VAL A 849 -15.55 7.11 26.59
CA VAL A 849 -15.35 8.16 27.58
C VAL A 849 -15.81 7.68 28.96
N TRP A 850 -14.84 7.44 29.83
CA TRP A 850 -15.07 6.90 31.17
C TRP A 850 -15.18 8.01 32.21
N TYR A 851 -16.23 7.93 33.03
CA TYR A 851 -16.55 8.90 34.05
C TYR A 851 -16.57 8.29 35.46
N ALA A 852 -15.83 8.92 36.37
CA ALA A 852 -15.95 8.66 37.80
C ALA A 852 -17.24 9.30 38.36
N VAL A 853 -17.99 8.56 39.15
CA VAL A 853 -19.31 8.98 39.67
C VAL A 853 -19.26 9.16 41.18
N THR A 854 -19.57 10.37 41.67
CA THR A 854 -19.70 10.60 43.12
C THR A 854 -21.03 10.09 43.67
N SER A 855 -21.22 8.77 43.65
CA SER A 855 -22.34 8.03 44.26
C SER A 855 -21.79 7.03 45.29
N PRO A 856 -22.42 6.86 46.47
CA PRO A 856 -22.02 5.79 47.40
C PRO A 856 -22.25 4.39 46.84
N ALA A 857 -23.06 4.24 45.79
CA ALA A 857 -23.41 2.95 45.18
C ALA A 857 -22.26 2.32 44.37
N GLY A 858 -21.18 3.04 44.06
CA GLY A 858 -19.97 2.50 43.43
C GLY A 858 -20.15 2.03 41.99
N TYR A 859 -20.27 3.01 41.08
CA TYR A 859 -20.29 2.80 39.64
C TYR A 859 -19.21 3.64 38.95
N LEU A 860 -18.61 3.09 37.89
CA LEU A 860 -18.06 3.86 36.79
C LEU A 860 -19.07 3.86 35.64
N VAL A 861 -19.01 4.86 34.77
CA VAL A 861 -19.89 4.96 33.59
C VAL A 861 -19.05 5.20 32.35
N ARG A 862 -19.22 4.35 31.33
CA ARG A 862 -18.71 4.56 29.98
C ARG A 862 -19.80 5.28 29.16
N VAL A 863 -19.41 6.32 28.45
CA VAL A 863 -20.16 6.84 27.29
C VAL A 863 -19.44 6.33 26.06
N ASP A 864 -20.19 5.69 25.17
CA ASP A 864 -19.66 5.23 23.88
C ASP A 864 -19.24 6.41 23.00
N GLY A 865 -18.06 6.31 22.38
CA GLY A 865 -17.41 7.43 21.68
C GLY A 865 -18.19 7.92 20.44
N GLU A 866 -18.99 7.06 19.82
CA GLU A 866 -19.64 7.31 18.54
C GLU A 866 -21.18 7.26 18.64
N SER A 867 -21.73 6.19 19.20
CA SER A 867 -23.18 6.02 19.39
C SER A 867 -23.74 6.91 20.52
N HIS A 868 -22.87 7.41 21.40
CA HIS A 868 -23.21 8.16 22.61
C HIS A 868 -24.05 7.35 23.64
N GLU A 869 -24.13 6.02 23.53
CA GLU A 869 -24.79 5.16 24.52
C GLU A 869 -24.08 5.20 25.88
N MET A 870 -24.82 4.88 26.96
CA MET A 870 -24.34 4.96 28.34
C MET A 870 -24.42 3.61 29.04
N HIS A 871 -23.26 3.10 29.47
CA HIS A 871 -23.13 1.83 30.19
C HIS A 871 -22.57 2.09 31.59
N ALA A 872 -23.12 1.42 32.61
CA ALA A 872 -22.81 1.70 34.02
C ALA A 872 -22.39 0.42 34.75
N PHE A 873 -21.15 0.40 35.22
CA PHE A 873 -20.47 -0.81 35.70
C PHE A 873 -20.20 -0.72 37.20
N PHE A 874 -20.62 -1.75 37.94
CA PHE A 874 -20.56 -1.79 39.40
C PHE A 874 -19.21 -2.31 39.90
N HIS A 875 -18.55 -1.54 40.76
CA HIS A 875 -17.19 -1.84 41.27
C HIS A 875 -17.17 -2.15 42.79
N GLY A 876 -18.27 -2.68 43.34
CA GLY A 876 -18.31 -3.10 44.76
C GLY A 876 -18.66 -2.01 45.79
N GLY A 877 -19.05 -0.81 45.35
CA GLY A 877 -19.52 0.26 46.25
C GLY A 877 -18.45 1.30 46.66
N GLY A 878 -18.92 2.48 47.10
CA GLY A 878 -18.08 3.64 47.46
C GLY A 878 -18.00 4.71 46.36
N THR A 879 -17.62 5.95 46.70
CA THR A 879 -17.56 7.06 45.73
C THR A 879 -16.24 7.11 44.97
N THR A 880 -16.28 7.10 43.64
CA THR A 880 -15.14 7.46 42.79
C THR A 880 -15.10 8.97 42.50
N ARG A 881 -13.91 9.48 42.13
CA ARG A 881 -13.65 10.89 41.79
C ARG A 881 -12.63 11.07 40.68
N GLY A 882 -11.50 10.37 40.78
CA GLY A 882 -10.55 10.23 39.70
C GLY A 882 -10.89 9.01 38.85
N VAL A 883 -10.51 9.06 37.59
CA VAL A 883 -10.47 7.92 36.66
C VAL A 883 -9.29 8.15 35.72
N ALA A 884 -8.63 7.07 35.31
CA ALA A 884 -7.57 7.04 34.31
C ALA A 884 -7.65 5.71 33.55
N VAL A 885 -6.94 5.61 32.43
CA VAL A 885 -6.76 4.37 31.66
C VAL A 885 -5.28 3.99 31.68
N ASP A 886 -4.97 2.71 31.83
CA ASP A 886 -3.60 2.19 31.93
C ASP A 886 -3.02 1.72 30.57
N LEU A 887 -1.73 1.38 30.53
CA LEU A 887 -1.05 0.99 29.28
C LEU A 887 -1.55 -0.35 28.71
N GLU A 888 -2.40 -1.05 29.46
CA GLU A 888 -3.09 -2.29 29.08
C GLU A 888 -4.57 -2.01 28.67
N GLY A 889 -4.97 -0.73 28.59
CA GLY A 889 -6.32 -0.30 28.25
C GLY A 889 -7.35 -0.38 29.39
N ASN A 890 -6.95 -0.76 30.60
CA ASN A 890 -7.86 -0.97 31.72
C ASN A 890 -8.16 0.32 32.48
N ILE A 891 -9.36 0.40 33.05
CA ILE A 891 -9.91 1.64 33.61
C ILE A 891 -9.84 1.63 35.13
N TRP A 892 -9.20 2.66 35.70
CA TRP A 892 -8.90 2.77 37.12
C TRP A 892 -9.74 3.83 37.83
N GLY A 893 -10.83 3.41 38.47
CA GLY A 893 -11.65 4.28 39.31
C GLY A 893 -10.99 4.55 40.67
N GLY A 894 -10.90 5.83 41.08
CA GLY A 894 -10.24 6.23 42.33
C GLY A 894 -11.17 6.85 43.36
N GLY A 895 -11.16 6.31 44.58
CA GLY A 895 -11.85 6.82 45.75
C GLY A 895 -11.18 6.37 47.06
N GLY A 896 -11.94 5.81 48.00
CA GLY A 896 -11.37 5.20 49.22
C GLY A 896 -10.41 4.04 48.91
N SER A 897 -10.75 3.27 47.88
CA SER A 897 -9.93 2.27 47.19
C SER A 897 -9.62 2.73 45.76
N LEU A 898 -8.71 2.04 45.07
CA LEU A 898 -8.73 1.98 43.60
C LEU A 898 -9.55 0.76 43.16
N TYR A 899 -10.10 0.81 41.95
CA TYR A 899 -10.85 -0.28 41.31
C TYR A 899 -10.43 -0.38 39.84
N LYS A 900 -9.85 -1.51 39.40
CA LYS A 900 -9.48 -1.81 38.00
C LYS A 900 -10.66 -2.49 37.30
N MET A 901 -11.02 -2.00 36.12
CA MET A 901 -12.05 -2.58 35.24
C MET A 901 -11.46 -2.87 33.85
N SER A 902 -11.98 -3.87 33.13
CA SER A 902 -11.73 -4.01 31.69
C SER A 902 -12.49 -2.97 30.85
N PRO A 903 -12.17 -2.78 29.55
CA PRO A 903 -12.95 -1.96 28.62
C PRO A 903 -14.43 -2.37 28.47
N ASP A 904 -14.73 -3.65 28.69
CA ASP A 904 -16.10 -4.19 28.72
C ASP A 904 -16.79 -4.02 30.09
N GLY A 905 -16.06 -3.51 31.08
CA GLY A 905 -16.56 -3.23 32.41
C GLY A 905 -16.68 -4.44 33.33
N GLU A 906 -15.90 -5.50 33.10
CA GLU A 906 -15.64 -6.52 34.11
C GLU A 906 -14.77 -5.91 35.24
N HIS A 907 -15.05 -6.25 36.49
CA HIS A 907 -14.31 -5.74 37.64
C HIS A 907 -13.15 -6.69 38.02
N LEU A 908 -11.92 -6.26 37.73
CA LEU A 908 -10.71 -7.07 37.81
C LEU A 908 -10.05 -7.05 39.20
N LEU A 909 -9.95 -5.87 39.85
CA LEU A 909 -9.17 -5.73 41.09
C LEU A 909 -9.61 -4.53 41.95
N THR A 910 -9.73 -4.74 43.27
CA THR A 910 -9.87 -3.65 44.26
C THR A 910 -8.60 -3.47 45.08
N VAL A 911 -7.99 -2.29 45.07
CA VAL A 911 -6.84 -1.95 45.92
C VAL A 911 -7.28 -1.09 47.11
N PRO A 912 -7.32 -1.63 48.35
CA PRO A 912 -7.87 -0.94 49.50
C PRO A 912 -6.98 0.18 50.03
N SER A 913 -7.59 1.16 50.71
CA SER A 913 -6.89 2.26 51.42
C SER A 913 -6.06 3.21 50.54
N ALA A 914 -6.36 3.29 49.25
CA ALA A 914 -5.75 4.25 48.33
C ALA A 914 -5.99 5.70 48.77
N SER A 915 -7.25 6.07 49.03
CA SER A 915 -7.69 7.45 49.35
C SER A 915 -7.41 8.48 48.24
N ALA A 916 -7.63 8.08 46.98
CA ALA A 916 -7.51 8.91 45.79
C ALA A 916 -8.54 10.06 45.76
N VAL A 917 -8.09 11.23 45.28
CA VAL A 917 -8.92 12.31 44.76
C VAL A 917 -8.80 12.36 43.24
N GLY A 918 -7.58 12.20 42.74
CA GLY A 918 -7.25 11.92 41.35
C GLY A 918 -6.61 10.55 41.18
N VAL A 919 -6.68 10.04 39.95
CA VAL A 919 -5.90 8.89 39.46
C VAL A 919 -5.17 9.35 38.21
N ALA A 920 -3.95 8.86 38.00
CA ALA A 920 -3.20 8.94 36.76
C ALA A 920 -2.34 7.68 36.61
N VAL A 921 -1.71 7.55 35.45
CA VAL A 921 -0.76 6.49 35.12
C VAL A 921 0.57 7.14 34.73
N ASP A 922 1.70 6.51 34.99
CA ASP A 922 3.02 6.94 34.51
C ASP A 922 3.55 6.06 33.36
N GLY A 923 4.69 6.46 32.77
CA GLY A 923 5.29 5.79 31.62
C GLY A 923 5.73 4.33 31.85
N GLU A 924 5.81 3.87 33.10
CA GLU A 924 6.15 2.48 33.46
C GLU A 924 4.88 1.70 33.90
N ASN A 925 3.69 2.18 33.50
CA ASN A 925 2.38 1.66 33.89
C ASN A 925 2.08 1.74 35.40
N GLY A 926 2.73 2.65 36.14
CA GLY A 926 2.48 2.87 37.57
C GLY A 926 1.21 3.66 37.84
N ILE A 927 0.30 3.13 38.66
CA ILE A 927 -1.00 3.74 38.97
C ILE A 927 -0.91 4.68 40.17
N TRP A 928 -1.11 5.98 39.94
CA TRP A 928 -0.97 7.02 40.97
C TRP A 928 -2.29 7.40 41.63
N ALA A 929 -2.48 6.99 42.88
CA ALA A 929 -3.54 7.50 43.74
C ALA A 929 -3.09 8.80 44.44
N VAL A 930 -3.63 9.93 44.00
CA VAL A 930 -3.22 11.27 44.47
C VAL A 930 -4.34 11.92 45.28
N GLY A 931 -4.08 12.28 46.54
CA GLY A 931 -5.09 12.94 47.37
C GLY A 931 -4.72 13.15 48.84
N GLY A 932 -5.25 14.22 49.43
CA GLY A 932 -4.99 14.54 50.84
C GLY A 932 -3.53 14.96 51.03
N SER A 933 -2.81 14.31 51.94
CA SER A 933 -1.39 14.59 52.22
C SER A 933 -0.44 13.50 51.69
N SER A 934 -0.82 12.82 50.59
CA SER A 934 -0.04 11.75 49.97
C SER A 934 -0.30 11.59 48.47
N ALA A 935 0.71 11.08 47.77
CA ALA A 935 0.61 10.49 46.44
C ALA A 935 1.22 9.07 46.53
N LYS A 936 0.52 8.06 46.02
CA LYS A 936 0.91 6.64 46.14
C LYS A 936 0.94 5.98 44.77
N ARG A 937 1.99 5.24 44.48
CA ARG A 937 2.12 4.43 43.26
C ARG A 937 1.77 2.98 43.55
N PHE A 938 0.96 2.39 42.69
CA PHE A 938 0.56 0.99 42.74
C PHE A 938 0.86 0.32 41.41
N ASN A 939 1.33 -0.93 41.48
CA ASN A 939 1.58 -1.75 40.31
C ASN A 939 0.28 -2.07 39.54
N ALA A 940 0.20 -1.81 38.23
CA ALA A 940 -1.05 -2.03 37.46
C ALA A 940 -1.50 -3.50 37.35
N ARG A 941 -0.59 -4.47 37.43
CA ARG A 941 -0.94 -5.91 37.36
C ARG A 941 -1.37 -6.46 38.72
N THR A 942 -0.61 -6.16 39.77
CA THR A 942 -0.79 -6.79 41.10
C THR A 942 -1.54 -5.92 42.11
N GLY A 943 -1.68 -4.62 41.87
CA GLY A 943 -2.24 -3.66 42.82
C GLY A 943 -1.42 -3.47 44.10
N LEU A 944 -0.18 -3.98 44.14
CA LEU A 944 0.73 -3.80 45.27
C LEU A 944 1.19 -2.34 45.36
N LEU A 945 1.30 -1.81 46.58
CA LEU A 945 1.85 -0.48 46.84
C LEU A 945 3.37 -0.53 46.65
N GLU A 946 3.87 0.15 45.62
CA GLU A 946 5.30 0.22 45.32
C GLU A 946 5.96 1.34 46.14
N CYS A 947 5.36 2.53 46.14
CA CYS A 947 5.90 3.70 46.84
C CYS A 947 4.80 4.66 47.34
N SER A 948 5.15 5.57 48.25
CA SER A 948 4.21 6.52 48.84
C SER A 948 4.87 7.82 49.30
N VAL A 949 4.78 8.86 48.48
CA VAL A 949 5.11 10.24 48.89
C VAL A 949 4.11 10.70 49.94
N SER A 950 4.58 11.28 51.05
CA SER A 950 3.73 11.59 52.21
C SER A 950 4.11 12.90 52.90
N ARG A 951 3.22 13.39 53.78
CA ARG A 951 3.29 14.72 54.42
C ARG A 951 3.18 15.90 53.44
N LEU A 952 2.68 15.63 52.24
CA LEU A 952 2.44 16.65 51.22
C LEU A 952 1.40 17.68 51.70
N PRO A 953 1.46 18.94 51.21
CA PRO A 953 0.36 19.88 51.35
C PRO A 953 -0.92 19.31 50.72
N SER A 954 -2.09 19.87 51.06
CA SER A 954 -3.37 19.22 50.71
C SER A 954 -3.60 19.17 49.20
N LEU A 955 -3.37 18.01 48.61
CA LEU A 955 -3.52 17.74 47.18
C LEU A 955 -4.99 17.60 46.81
N TYR A 956 -5.38 18.28 45.73
CA TYR A 956 -6.69 18.17 45.11
C TYR A 956 -6.53 18.31 43.58
N THR A 957 -5.71 17.44 42.97
CA THR A 957 -5.47 17.41 41.53
C THR A 957 -6.21 16.25 40.86
N TYR A 958 -6.55 16.45 39.59
CA TYR A 958 -6.75 15.47 38.51
C TYR A 958 -6.92 16.26 37.19
N SER A 959 -7.40 15.61 36.11
CA SER A 959 -6.91 15.81 34.74
C SER A 959 -5.50 15.22 34.61
N ASP A 960 -4.94 15.31 33.40
CA ASP A 960 -3.75 14.59 32.96
C ASP A 960 -2.44 15.09 33.62
N MET A 961 -2.28 14.73 34.89
CA MET A 961 -1.18 15.18 35.75
C MET A 961 0.19 14.53 35.45
N THR A 962 0.26 13.65 34.46
CA THR A 962 1.47 12.98 33.97
C THR A 962 1.66 13.09 32.45
N GLY A 963 0.65 13.54 31.70
CA GLY A 963 0.70 13.66 30.23
C GLY A 963 0.29 12.39 29.49
N MET A 964 -0.02 11.30 30.20
CA MET A 964 -0.28 9.99 29.58
C MET A 964 -1.65 9.90 28.88
N GLN A 965 -2.65 10.70 29.27
CA GLN A 965 -3.92 10.78 28.53
C GLN A 965 -3.72 11.52 27.19
N LEU A 966 -2.93 12.60 27.20
CA LEU A 966 -2.49 13.31 26.01
C LEU A 966 -1.69 12.37 25.11
N LEU A 967 -0.59 11.79 25.61
CA LEU A 967 0.36 11.02 24.81
C LEU A 967 -0.24 9.72 24.23
N ASN A 968 -0.94 8.91 25.03
CA ASN A 968 -1.38 7.58 24.58
C ASN A 968 -2.70 7.60 23.77
N ILE A 969 -3.53 8.63 23.94
CA ILE A 969 -4.90 8.66 23.40
C ILE A 969 -5.10 9.85 22.47
N THR A 970 -4.82 11.07 22.92
CA THR A 970 -5.01 12.28 22.09
C THR A 970 -3.91 12.42 21.02
N MET A 971 -2.67 12.07 21.33
CA MET A 971 -1.46 12.29 20.53
C MET A 971 -0.82 11.00 20.04
N ARG A 972 -1.58 10.17 19.30
CA ARG A 972 -0.99 9.15 18.40
C ARG A 972 -0.31 9.77 17.17
N SER A 973 0.12 11.03 17.27
CA SER A 973 0.78 11.80 16.22
C SER A 973 1.89 12.68 16.79
N GLY A 974 2.83 13.06 15.94
CA GLY A 974 4.01 13.85 16.26
C GLY A 974 4.43 14.64 15.04
N ARG A 975 5.11 15.77 15.26
CA ARG A 975 5.45 16.72 14.20
C ARG A 975 6.86 17.25 14.32
N TRP A 976 7.41 17.60 13.17
CA TRP A 976 8.62 18.40 13.02
C TRP A 976 8.27 19.67 12.25
N SER A 977 8.95 20.78 12.55
CA SER A 977 8.69 22.05 11.87
C SER A 977 9.91 22.95 11.78
N VAL A 978 10.21 23.44 10.58
CA VAL A 978 11.46 24.18 10.27
C VAL A 978 11.17 25.52 9.58
N LYS A 979 12.13 26.46 9.64
CA LYS A 979 12.00 27.84 9.14
C LYS A 979 13.13 28.19 8.16
N VAL A 980 12.89 27.96 6.88
CA VAL A 980 13.88 28.12 5.80
C VAL A 980 13.92 29.57 5.29
N ASN A 981 15.12 30.04 4.95
CA ASN A 981 15.40 31.38 4.44
C ASN A 981 15.83 31.28 2.97
N GLY A 982 14.90 31.51 2.05
CA GLY A 982 15.13 31.47 0.61
C GLY A 982 16.07 32.57 0.08
N GLY A 983 16.69 33.40 0.93
CA GLY A 983 17.87 34.21 0.58
C GLY A 983 17.60 35.52 -0.16
N SER A 984 16.67 35.52 -1.12
CA SER A 984 16.12 36.73 -1.77
C SER A 984 14.87 37.22 -1.03
N ASP A 985 14.35 38.40 -1.37
CA ASP A 985 13.06 38.86 -0.86
C ASP A 985 11.88 38.30 -1.69
N ASP A 986 12.08 38.15 -3.01
CA ASP A 986 11.10 37.68 -4.02
C ASP A 986 11.31 36.19 -4.39
N VAL A 987 11.38 35.30 -3.40
CA VAL A 987 11.59 33.85 -3.60
C VAL A 987 10.31 33.17 -4.03
N LEU A 988 10.35 32.42 -5.13
CA LEU A 988 9.26 31.51 -5.53
C LEU A 988 9.54 30.13 -4.93
N TRP A 989 8.71 29.67 -3.98
CA TRP A 989 8.78 28.29 -3.47
C TRP A 989 7.97 27.37 -4.38
N ASP A 990 8.56 26.25 -4.79
CA ASP A 990 8.00 25.36 -5.81
C ASP A 990 7.22 24.20 -5.17
N ARG A 991 7.87 23.47 -4.24
CA ARG A 991 7.34 22.27 -3.60
C ARG A 991 8.08 21.89 -2.32
N VAL A 992 7.47 21.02 -1.53
CA VAL A 992 8.11 20.30 -0.41
C VAL A 992 7.88 18.81 -0.62
N ASP A 993 8.96 18.05 -0.58
CA ASP A 993 8.96 16.61 -0.82
C ASP A 993 9.38 15.93 0.50
N TRP A 994 8.90 14.71 0.78
CA TRP A 994 9.35 13.91 1.91
C TRP A 994 9.45 12.43 1.57
N ALA A 995 10.29 11.72 2.32
CA ALA A 995 10.52 10.28 2.19
C ALA A 995 10.66 9.62 3.57
N GLY A 996 10.43 8.31 3.62
CA GLY A 996 10.56 7.46 4.80
C GLY A 996 9.58 6.31 4.83
N ALA A 997 9.69 5.43 5.83
CA ALA A 997 8.82 4.26 5.99
C ALA A 997 7.48 4.63 6.66
N PHE A 998 6.37 4.45 5.96
CA PHE A 998 5.01 4.69 6.46
C PHE A 998 4.13 3.44 6.26
N PRO A 999 4.04 2.52 7.24
CA PRO A 999 3.19 1.33 7.13
C PRO A 999 1.69 1.69 7.10
N ASP A 1000 0.83 0.83 6.54
CA ASP A 1000 -0.61 1.08 6.27
C ASP A 1000 -1.41 1.69 7.43
N ASP A 1001 -1.10 1.30 8.67
CA ASP A 1001 -1.74 1.82 9.89
C ASP A 1001 -1.10 3.13 10.41
N ALA A 1002 -0.35 3.82 9.57
CA ALA A 1002 0.25 5.12 9.82
C ALA A 1002 0.20 6.01 8.57
N PHE A 1003 0.26 7.33 8.77
CA PHE A 1003 0.23 8.31 7.68
C PHE A 1003 1.04 9.55 8.01
N VAL A 1004 1.57 10.16 6.96
CA VAL A 1004 2.31 11.42 6.96
C VAL A 1004 1.48 12.52 6.30
N ASP A 1005 1.58 13.74 6.80
CA ASP A 1005 1.03 14.92 6.14
C ASP A 1005 1.91 16.15 6.36
N ALA A 1006 1.91 17.07 5.39
CA ALA A 1006 2.70 18.30 5.45
C ALA A 1006 1.85 19.54 5.15
N ARG A 1007 2.27 20.69 5.67
CA ARG A 1007 1.74 22.02 5.31
C ARG A 1007 2.81 23.10 5.39
N VAL A 1008 2.56 24.22 4.72
CA VAL A 1008 3.50 25.36 4.64
C VAL A 1008 2.84 26.71 4.92
N ARG A 1009 3.64 27.70 5.32
CA ARG A 1009 3.28 29.13 5.29
C ARG A 1009 4.48 29.99 4.95
N THR A 1010 4.27 31.10 4.26
CA THR A 1010 5.33 31.98 3.76
C THR A 1010 5.22 33.41 4.30
N ALA A 1011 6.36 34.11 4.44
CA ALA A 1011 6.40 35.52 4.82
C ALA A 1011 7.72 36.22 4.44
N ALA A 1012 7.67 37.54 4.22
CA ALA A 1012 8.85 38.35 3.89
C ALA A 1012 9.87 38.47 5.05
N SER A 1013 9.54 37.99 6.26
CA SER A 1013 10.47 37.95 7.40
C SER A 1013 10.17 36.79 8.34
N ARG A 1014 11.20 36.28 9.04
CA ARG A 1014 11.09 35.18 10.02
C ARG A 1014 10.06 35.45 11.13
N ALA A 1015 9.83 36.72 11.47
CA ALA A 1015 8.83 37.14 12.46
C ALA A 1015 7.42 37.32 11.86
N GLY A 1016 7.29 37.49 10.54
CA GLY A 1016 6.00 37.53 9.84
C GLY A 1016 5.34 36.16 9.74
N LEU A 1017 6.13 35.07 9.73
CA LEU A 1017 5.64 33.69 9.65
C LEU A 1017 4.57 33.36 10.70
N SER A 1018 4.74 33.80 11.96
CA SER A 1018 3.74 33.52 13.02
C SER A 1018 2.37 34.18 12.77
N ALA A 1019 2.31 35.21 11.92
CA ALA A 1019 1.07 35.86 11.49
C ALA A 1019 0.61 35.43 10.08
N ALA A 1020 1.36 34.56 9.40
CA ALA A 1020 1.03 34.06 8.07
C ALA A 1020 0.06 32.87 8.13
N THR A 1021 -0.85 32.83 7.15
CA THR A 1021 -1.84 31.75 6.97
C THR A 1021 -1.15 30.47 6.49
N TRP A 1022 -1.48 29.34 7.12
CA TRP A 1022 -1.09 28.02 6.62
C TRP A 1022 -1.86 27.62 5.36
N SER A 1023 -1.20 26.86 4.49
CA SER A 1023 -1.85 26.08 3.44
C SER A 1023 -2.82 25.04 4.02
N ALA A 1024 -3.59 24.39 3.12
CA ALA A 1024 -4.13 23.06 3.43
C ALA A 1024 -3.00 22.06 3.75
N ARG A 1025 -3.34 20.95 4.41
CA ARG A 1025 -2.44 19.81 4.55
C ARG A 1025 -2.45 18.99 3.26
N ALA A 1026 -1.28 18.60 2.78
CA ALA A 1026 -1.10 17.60 1.74
C ALA A 1026 -0.73 16.26 2.39
N PHE A 1027 -1.31 15.17 1.90
CA PHE A 1027 -1.02 13.80 2.33
C PHE A 1027 -0.18 13.04 1.29
N GLU A 1028 -0.08 13.59 0.08
CA GLU A 1028 0.72 13.10 -1.04
C GLU A 1028 2.01 13.91 -1.16
N THR A 1029 3.13 13.22 -1.40
CA THR A 1029 4.42 13.80 -1.76
C THR A 1029 4.60 13.68 -3.29
N PRO A 1030 5.11 14.70 -4.01
CA PRO A 1030 5.56 16.00 -3.53
C PRO A 1030 4.43 17.02 -3.36
N MET A 1031 4.42 17.75 -2.23
CA MET A 1031 3.50 18.86 -2.00
C MET A 1031 3.91 20.07 -2.86
N ARG A 1032 3.34 20.20 -4.06
CA ARG A 1032 3.45 21.41 -4.87
C ARG A 1032 2.86 22.62 -4.14
N ILE A 1033 3.63 23.70 -4.05
CA ILE A 1033 3.22 24.94 -3.40
C ILE A 1033 2.40 25.76 -4.42
N PRO A 1034 1.13 26.13 -4.12
CA PRO A 1034 0.30 26.80 -5.10
C PRO A 1034 0.85 28.18 -5.50
N GLY A 1035 0.80 28.45 -6.82
CA GLY A 1035 1.01 29.77 -7.40
C GLY A 1035 0.03 30.83 -6.86
N PRO A 1036 0.23 32.11 -7.21
CA PRO A 1036 -0.46 33.26 -6.60
C PRO A 1036 -1.97 33.31 -6.92
N ASN A 1037 -2.77 32.53 -6.19
CA ASN A 1037 -4.22 32.48 -6.38
C ASN A 1037 -4.91 33.58 -5.57
N LEU A 1038 -5.40 34.62 -6.26
CA LEU A 1038 -5.81 35.91 -5.68
C LEU A 1038 -6.96 35.86 -4.66
N GLU A 1039 -7.68 34.74 -4.57
CA GLU A 1039 -8.84 34.59 -3.67
C GLU A 1039 -8.50 34.06 -2.27
N SER A 1040 -7.33 33.44 -2.07
CA SER A 1040 -6.96 32.80 -0.78
C SER A 1040 -6.15 33.70 0.16
N GLY A 1041 -5.54 34.77 -0.36
CA GLY A 1041 -4.59 35.60 0.39
C GLY A 1041 -3.21 34.96 0.64
N TYR A 1042 -2.97 33.75 0.12
CA TYR A 1042 -1.65 33.11 0.13
C TYR A 1042 -0.72 33.79 -0.88
N THR A 1043 0.57 33.94 -0.55
CA THR A 1043 1.57 34.55 -1.43
C THR A 1043 2.85 33.72 -1.44
N PRO A 1044 3.15 32.95 -2.52
CA PRO A 1044 4.37 32.16 -2.57
C PRO A 1044 5.63 33.03 -2.63
N TYR A 1045 5.57 34.22 -3.26
CA TYR A 1045 6.68 35.18 -3.36
C TYR A 1045 7.04 35.81 -2.02
N ASN A 1046 7.92 35.15 -1.26
CA ASN A 1046 8.24 35.54 0.11
C ASN A 1046 9.55 34.88 0.58
N ARG A 1047 10.48 35.70 1.08
CA ARG A 1047 11.80 35.27 1.61
C ARG A 1047 11.82 34.03 2.51
N TRP A 1048 10.86 33.89 3.43
CA TRP A 1048 10.85 32.81 4.41
C TRP A 1048 9.67 31.89 4.18
N ILE A 1049 9.89 30.60 4.42
CA ILE A 1049 8.86 29.57 4.54
C ILE A 1049 8.99 28.91 5.92
N GLU A 1050 7.86 28.48 6.47
CA GLU A 1050 7.76 27.59 7.62
C GLU A 1050 6.99 26.35 7.17
N ILE A 1051 7.55 25.19 7.47
CA ILE A 1051 7.02 23.88 7.08
C ILE A 1051 6.65 23.15 8.38
N GLU A 1052 5.56 22.41 8.39
CA GLU A 1052 5.21 21.47 9.46
C GLU A 1052 4.84 20.13 8.82
N VAL A 1053 5.66 19.11 9.09
CA VAL A 1053 5.38 17.70 8.73
C VAL A 1053 4.88 16.99 9.98
N ARG A 1054 3.86 16.14 9.84
CA ARG A 1054 3.24 15.37 10.92
C ARG A 1054 3.19 13.89 10.53
N LEU A 1055 3.63 13.03 11.43
CA LEU A 1055 3.38 11.59 11.39
C LEU A 1055 2.23 11.25 12.34
N THR A 1056 1.41 10.27 11.97
CA THR A 1056 0.31 9.73 12.80
C THR A 1056 0.30 8.21 12.71
N ARG A 1057 0.02 7.50 13.81
CA ARG A 1057 -0.25 6.05 13.83
C ARG A 1057 -1.65 5.77 14.35
N GLN A 1058 -2.28 4.72 13.84
CA GLN A 1058 -3.57 4.22 14.34
C GLN A 1058 -3.36 3.20 15.46
N GLN A 1059 -2.41 2.26 15.28
CA GLN A 1059 -2.05 1.24 16.27
C GLN A 1059 -0.78 1.61 17.06
N ASP A 1060 -0.59 1.07 18.27
CA ASP A 1060 0.52 1.43 19.16
C ASP A 1060 1.88 0.81 18.79
N GLU A 1061 1.86 -0.27 18.01
CA GLU A 1061 3.05 -1.04 17.59
C GLU A 1061 3.68 -0.52 16.29
N VAL A 1062 2.96 0.33 15.54
CA VAL A 1062 3.37 0.84 14.23
C VAL A 1062 4.28 2.07 14.36
N GLN A 1063 5.40 2.06 13.66
CA GLN A 1063 6.49 3.04 13.79
C GLN A 1063 6.76 3.76 12.46
N PRO A 1064 5.96 4.76 12.04
CA PRO A 1064 6.29 5.56 10.87
C PRO A 1064 7.57 6.37 11.11
N ARG A 1065 8.48 6.36 10.14
CA ARG A 1065 9.77 7.06 10.10
C ARG A 1065 9.72 8.14 9.03
N LEU A 1066 10.01 9.38 9.40
CA LEU A 1066 10.35 10.46 8.46
C LEU A 1066 11.86 10.48 8.32
N GLU A 1067 12.37 10.23 7.12
CA GLU A 1067 13.80 10.02 6.88
C GLU A 1067 14.42 11.16 6.07
N GLN A 1068 13.60 11.87 5.30
CA GLN A 1068 14.05 13.06 4.57
C GLN A 1068 12.91 14.04 4.33
N VAL A 1069 13.23 15.34 4.36
CA VAL A 1069 12.39 16.42 3.83
C VAL A 1069 13.22 17.26 2.87
N ARG A 1070 12.75 17.48 1.64
CA ARG A 1070 13.37 18.37 0.64
C ARG A 1070 12.50 19.60 0.41
N VAL A 1071 13.13 20.77 0.28
CA VAL A 1071 12.46 22.06 0.12
C VAL A 1071 13.01 22.74 -1.12
N HIS A 1072 12.14 22.98 -2.09
CA HIS A 1072 12.53 23.39 -3.45
C HIS A 1072 12.05 24.80 -3.79
N TRP A 1073 12.93 25.63 -4.38
CA TRP A 1073 12.59 27.01 -4.74
C TRP A 1073 13.41 27.60 -5.90
N GLN A 1074 12.92 28.72 -6.43
CA GLN A 1074 13.50 29.53 -7.49
C GLN A 1074 13.73 30.99 -7.05
N ARG A 1075 14.58 31.72 -7.77
CA ARG A 1075 14.91 33.13 -7.51
C ARG A 1075 15.09 33.90 -8.84
N PRO A 1076 14.46 35.08 -9.02
CA PRO A 1076 14.79 36.02 -10.10
C PRO A 1076 16.17 36.70 -9.94
#